data_AF-A0A8C7XDP2-F1
#
_entry.id   AF-A0A8C7XDP2-F1
#
_cell.length_a   1.000
_cell.length_b   1.000
_cell.length_c   1.000
_cell.angle_alpha   90.00
_cell.angle_beta   90.00
_cell.angle_gamma   90.00
#
_symmetry.space_group_name_H-M   'P 1'
#
loop_
_entity.id
_entity.type
_entity.pdbx_description
1 polymer ?
#
loop_
_entity_poly.entity_id
_entity_poly.type
_entity_poly.pdbx_seq_one_letter_code
_entity_poly.pdbx_strand_id
1 'polypeptide(L)'
;PGSGTQRQVRSPVGSGEGHVGEMGRRWKDKDLSPSYSTLELVNEPREEDPWDLPELKDTGIKWSELDTKGKVLRVVSAIVKLVLLLGLLYLFICSLDVLSSAFQLVGGKAAGDIFQDNAVLSNPVAGLVIGVLVTVLVQSSSTSSSIVVSMVSSGLLDVKSAVPIIMGANIGTSVTNTIVAMMQAGDRNEFRRAFAGATVHDFFNWLSVLILLPLEAATGVLLKLTQLIIDSFNLESGEDAPDLLKVITDPLTKSIIQLDKSVIGDIALGVPEARNKSLIKRWCKVEVNTFCPAGAVCWEEGNQTVTQMNQTWTNNLERCKHIFANINWSDLAVGLLLLALSLLVLCMCLILIVKLLNSMLKGQVAVVIKKVLNTDFPFPFGWVTGYIAIVVGAGMTFIVQSSSVFTSAITPLVGIGVISLERAYPLTLGSNIGTTTTSILAAMASPGETLSNSLQIALCHFFFNIFGIIIWYPLPFMRLPIRLARGLGNRTAKYRWFAVIYLILCFLVVPLTVFGLSVAGWKVLVGVGVPIVALIIVVVVINVTQSRRPHFLPRFLRNWDFLPQPLHSMKPWDAAVAKSTLFCGRYCCGCCKCSSCCRKDEEEVEVSRRSSKSLEGHDNPALSTDEDKKEERTDF
;
A
#
# COMPACT_ATOMS: atom_id res chain seq x y z
N PRO A 1 12.69 56.39 17.84
CA PRO A 1 13.50 57.26 18.73
C PRO A 1 14.02 56.42 19.93
N GLY A 2 15.12 55.66 19.75
CA GLY A 2 16.48 56.04 20.20
C GLY A 2 16.64 55.70 21.69
N SER A 3 17.61 54.94 22.22
CA SER A 3 18.94 54.49 21.79
C SER A 3 19.43 53.48 22.84
N GLY A 4 20.25 52.50 22.48
CA GLY A 4 20.82 51.52 23.41
C GLY A 4 22.09 51.99 24.13
N THR A 5 22.60 51.22 25.10
CA THR A 5 24.03 51.08 25.40
C THR A 5 24.33 49.87 26.32
N GLN A 6 25.48 49.24 26.09
CA GLN A 6 26.08 48.09 26.82
C GLN A 6 26.95 48.53 28.01
N ARG A 7 27.35 47.50 28.81
CA ARG A 7 28.65 47.21 29.47
C ARG A 7 28.74 47.29 31.02
N GLN A 8 28.83 46.08 31.61
CA GLN A 8 30.01 45.45 32.24
C GLN A 8 30.66 46.09 33.49
N VAL A 9 30.97 45.27 34.54
CA VAL A 9 32.31 45.08 35.21
C VAL A 9 32.28 44.80 36.76
N ARG A 10 32.91 43.65 37.15
CA ARG A 10 33.75 43.22 38.33
C ARG A 10 33.25 42.99 39.78
N SER A 11 33.50 41.74 40.26
CA SER A 11 34.37 41.20 41.37
C SER A 11 34.33 41.82 42.81
N PRO A 12 35.04 41.32 43.88
CA PRO A 12 36.00 40.19 44.05
C PRO A 12 35.95 39.41 45.42
N VAL A 13 36.97 38.57 45.67
CA VAL A 13 37.72 38.28 46.94
C VAL A 13 37.59 36.87 47.54
N GLY A 14 38.76 36.25 47.77
CA GLY A 14 38.97 35.10 48.66
C GLY A 14 39.83 35.46 49.87
N SER A 15 39.90 34.55 50.83
CA SER A 15 40.86 34.55 51.95
C SER A 15 41.01 33.13 52.49
N GLY A 16 42.23 32.78 52.92
CA GLY A 16 42.52 31.58 53.72
C GLY A 16 43.49 31.97 54.84
N GLU A 17 43.54 31.16 55.91
CA GLU A 17 44.70 30.98 56.82
C GLU A 17 44.43 29.97 57.97
N GLY A 18 45.49 29.26 58.42
CA GLY A 18 45.65 28.52 59.69
C GLY A 18 45.97 27.00 59.56
N HIS A 19 47.24 26.52 59.45
CA HIS A 19 48.26 26.16 60.50
C HIS A 19 47.77 25.13 61.57
N VAL A 20 48.46 24.07 62.07
CA VAL A 20 49.82 23.45 62.02
C VAL A 20 49.72 22.06 62.72
N GLY A 21 50.63 21.10 62.44
CA GLY A 21 51.13 20.16 63.47
C GLY A 21 51.23 18.66 63.14
N GLU A 22 52.46 18.16 63.05
CA GLU A 22 52.89 16.76 62.92
C GLU A 22 52.55 15.86 64.13
N MET A 23 52.28 14.57 63.91
CA MET A 23 52.93 13.48 64.67
C MET A 23 52.69 12.12 63.97
N GLY A 24 53.73 11.52 63.39
CA GLY A 24 53.72 10.14 62.94
C GLY A 24 54.13 9.15 64.06
N ARG A 25 53.46 7.98 64.11
CA ARG A 25 53.99 6.67 64.58
C ARG A 25 52.95 5.59 64.24
N ARG A 26 53.15 4.82 63.15
CA ARG A 26 53.77 3.47 63.09
C ARG A 26 52.88 2.38 63.72
N TRP A 27 52.32 1.47 62.91
CA TRP A 27 52.54 0.00 62.88
C TRP A 27 51.68 -0.65 61.77
N LYS A 28 52.15 -1.80 61.29
CA LYS A 28 51.89 -2.48 60.01
C LYS A 28 50.57 -3.25 59.89
N ASP A 29 50.13 -3.37 58.63
CA ASP A 29 49.46 -4.49 57.93
C ASP A 29 48.41 -5.33 58.67
N LYS A 30 47.16 -5.22 58.18
CA LYS A 30 46.27 -6.35 57.92
C LYS A 30 45.26 -5.97 56.83
N ASP A 31 45.08 -6.90 55.90
CA ASP A 31 44.24 -6.83 54.71
C ASP A 31 42.84 -6.27 54.97
N LEU A 32 42.48 -5.20 54.25
CA LEU A 32 41.10 -4.90 53.88
C LEU A 32 41.05 -4.70 52.36
N SER A 33 40.27 -5.55 51.69
CA SER A 33 39.93 -5.40 50.28
C SER A 33 39.30 -4.02 50.03
N PRO A 34 39.60 -3.34 48.92
CA PRO A 34 38.88 -2.14 48.57
C PRO A 34 37.41 -2.53 48.34
N SER A 35 36.52 -1.85 49.05
CA SER A 35 35.09 -1.84 48.76
C SER A 35 34.87 -1.72 47.26
N TYR A 36 34.20 -2.70 46.67
CA TYR A 36 33.68 -2.61 45.32
C TYR A 36 32.85 -1.32 45.24
N SER A 37 33.37 -0.38 44.47
CA SER A 37 32.68 0.86 44.14
C SER A 37 31.48 0.50 43.28
N THR A 38 30.27 0.86 43.72
CA THR A 38 29.04 0.77 42.93
C THR A 38 29.08 1.55 41.61
N LEU A 39 30.16 2.30 41.35
CA LEU A 39 30.42 2.97 40.08
C LEU A 39 30.83 2.01 38.95
N GLU A 40 31.37 0.83 39.26
CA GLU A 40 31.81 -0.12 38.21
C GLU A 40 30.66 -0.95 37.63
N LEU A 41 29.50 -0.99 38.30
CA LEU A 41 28.25 -1.58 37.80
C LEU A 41 27.41 -0.61 36.93
N VAL A 42 27.83 0.66 36.80
CA VAL A 42 27.13 1.68 35.99
C VAL A 42 27.74 1.82 34.58
N ASN A 43 28.89 1.18 34.33
CA ASN A 43 29.61 1.27 33.06
C ASN A 43 29.68 -0.07 32.29
N GLU A 44 28.71 -0.96 32.47
CA GLU A 44 28.37 -1.80 31.33
C GLU A 44 27.83 -0.87 30.24
N PRO A 45 28.34 -0.91 28.99
CA PRO A 45 27.65 -0.25 27.91
C PRO A 45 26.24 -0.85 27.91
N ARG A 46 25.22 -0.05 28.28
CA ARG A 46 23.83 -0.42 27.99
C ARG A 46 23.84 -0.80 26.52
N GLU A 47 23.53 -2.04 26.18
CA GLU A 47 23.28 -2.41 24.79
C GLU A 47 22.23 -1.41 24.29
N GLU A 48 22.63 -0.50 23.39
CA GLU A 48 21.72 0.50 22.85
C GLU A 48 20.57 -0.26 22.21
N ASP A 49 19.34 -0.17 22.76
CA ASP A 49 18.17 -0.85 22.19
C ASP A 49 18.10 -0.44 20.72
N PRO A 50 18.24 -1.39 19.78
CA PRO A 50 18.20 -1.05 18.38
C PRO A 50 16.89 -0.30 18.01
N TRP A 51 15.79 -0.51 18.75
CA TRP A 51 14.50 0.15 18.53
C TRP A 51 14.35 1.55 19.15
N ASP A 52 15.31 2.00 19.96
CA ASP A 52 15.28 3.35 20.53
C ASP A 52 15.42 4.44 19.46
N LEU A 53 14.75 5.57 19.71
CA LEU A 53 14.66 6.70 18.79
C LEU A 53 15.85 7.66 19.02
N PRO A 54 16.71 7.93 18.02
CA PRO A 54 17.83 8.84 18.18
C PRO A 54 17.36 10.30 18.30
N GLU A 55 18.12 11.12 19.04
CA GLU A 55 17.88 12.57 19.12
C GLU A 55 18.22 13.27 17.79
N LEU A 56 17.20 13.83 17.15
CA LEU A 56 17.32 14.51 15.86
C LEU A 56 17.73 15.98 16.03
N LYS A 57 18.76 16.41 15.29
CA LYS A 57 19.08 17.83 15.10
C LYS A 57 18.16 18.44 14.04
N ASP A 58 17.40 19.47 14.43
CA ASP A 58 16.53 20.23 13.54
C ASP A 58 17.39 21.07 12.57
N THR A 59 17.32 20.77 11.28
CA THR A 59 18.04 21.49 10.22
C THR A 59 17.15 22.49 9.47
N GLY A 60 15.89 22.67 9.91
CA GLY A 60 14.93 23.56 9.26
C GLY A 60 15.02 25.02 9.75
N ILE A 61 15.04 25.97 8.82
CA ILE A 61 14.90 27.40 9.13
C ILE A 61 13.47 27.69 9.61
N LYS A 62 13.31 28.26 10.82
CA LYS A 62 12.00 28.52 11.43
C LYS A 62 11.24 29.63 10.69
N TRP A 63 9.91 29.56 10.63
CA TRP A 63 9.06 30.57 9.96
C TRP A 63 9.31 32.02 10.43
N SER A 64 9.64 32.18 11.71
CA SER A 64 10.01 33.45 12.34
C SER A 64 11.28 34.07 11.77
N GLU A 65 12.19 33.25 11.24
CA GLU A 65 13.51 33.64 10.74
C GLU A 65 13.49 33.96 9.23
N LEU A 66 12.35 33.83 8.55
CA LEU A 66 12.21 34.18 7.14
C LEU A 66 11.89 35.66 6.92
N ASP A 67 12.60 36.26 5.97
CA ASP A 67 12.29 37.59 5.43
C ASP A 67 10.90 37.63 4.77
N THR A 68 10.33 38.84 4.65
CA THR A 68 8.99 39.10 4.10
C THR A 68 8.85 38.54 2.69
N LYS A 69 9.88 38.66 1.84
CA LYS A 69 9.92 38.04 0.50
C LYS A 69 9.89 36.52 0.56
N GLY A 70 10.60 35.91 1.52
CA GLY A 70 10.63 34.47 1.74
C GLY A 70 9.28 33.91 2.22
N LYS A 71 8.57 34.66 3.08
CA LYS A 71 7.21 34.32 3.52
C LYS A 71 6.21 34.36 2.36
N VAL A 72 6.23 35.43 1.56
CA VAL A 72 5.35 35.56 0.38
C VAL A 72 5.63 34.44 -0.63
N LEU A 73 6.90 34.17 -0.94
CA LEU A 73 7.26 33.11 -1.89
C LEU A 73 6.81 31.73 -1.41
N ARG A 74 6.89 31.43 -0.11
CA ARG A 74 6.38 30.17 0.46
C ARG A 74 4.86 30.06 0.33
N VAL A 75 4.12 31.12 0.62
CA VAL A 75 2.64 31.13 0.51
C VAL A 75 2.21 30.98 -0.95
N VAL A 76 2.81 31.74 -1.86
CA VAL A 76 2.53 31.64 -3.30
C VAL A 76 2.88 30.24 -3.82
N SER A 77 4.04 29.69 -3.46
CA SER A 77 4.40 28.32 -3.81
C SER A 77 3.39 27.31 -3.29
N ALA A 78 2.90 27.46 -2.06
CA ALA A 78 1.87 26.58 -1.50
C ALA A 78 0.54 26.67 -2.27
N ILE A 79 0.08 27.88 -2.61
CA ILE A 79 -1.14 28.10 -3.40
C ILE A 79 -0.98 27.51 -4.81
N VAL A 80 0.14 27.75 -5.49
CA VAL A 80 0.41 27.19 -6.83
C VAL A 80 0.41 25.66 -6.78
N LYS A 81 1.05 25.06 -5.77
CA LYS A 81 1.02 23.60 -5.58
C LYS A 81 -0.39 23.09 -5.33
N LEU A 82 -1.22 23.81 -4.57
CA LEU A 82 -2.62 23.43 -4.32
C LEU A 82 -3.45 23.49 -5.61
N VAL A 83 -3.35 24.57 -6.39
CA VAL A 83 -4.06 24.70 -7.67
C VAL A 83 -3.61 23.63 -8.67
N LEU A 84 -2.29 23.37 -8.75
CA LEU A 84 -1.74 22.32 -9.60
C LEU A 84 -2.25 20.94 -9.17
N LEU A 85 -2.36 20.67 -7.87
CA LEU A 85 -2.90 19.43 -7.33
C LEU A 85 -4.37 19.24 -7.74
N LEU A 86 -5.21 20.27 -7.61
CA LEU A 86 -6.61 20.23 -8.04
C LEU A 86 -6.74 20.04 -9.56
N GLY A 87 -5.89 20.69 -10.35
CA GLY A 87 -5.87 20.51 -11.81
C GLY A 87 -5.45 19.11 -12.23
N LEU A 88 -4.45 18.52 -11.57
CA LEU A 88 -4.06 17.14 -11.78
C LEU A 88 -5.18 16.18 -11.35
N LEU A 89 -5.84 16.42 -10.22
CA LEU A 89 -6.98 15.60 -9.77
C LEU A 89 -8.13 15.64 -10.79
N TYR A 90 -8.44 16.81 -11.37
CA TYR A 90 -9.43 16.92 -12.44
C TYR A 90 -9.03 16.08 -13.66
N LEU A 91 -7.78 16.19 -14.13
CA LEU A 91 -7.28 15.40 -15.25
C LEU A 91 -7.34 13.89 -14.96
N PHE A 92 -7.03 13.49 -13.72
CA PHE A 92 -7.14 12.12 -13.26
C PHE A 92 -8.59 11.59 -13.38
N ILE A 93 -9.58 12.32 -12.84
CA ILE A 93 -10.99 11.90 -12.91
C ILE A 93 -11.45 11.82 -14.38
N CYS A 94 -11.09 12.79 -15.22
CA CYS A 94 -11.38 12.73 -16.65
C CYS A 94 -10.75 11.52 -17.34
N SER A 95 -9.52 11.15 -16.96
CA SER A 95 -8.86 9.96 -17.53
C SER A 95 -9.58 8.66 -17.17
N LEU A 96 -10.22 8.58 -16.01
CA LEU A 96 -11.02 7.41 -15.60
C LEU A 96 -12.29 7.25 -16.42
N ASP A 97 -12.96 8.35 -16.75
CA ASP A 97 -14.16 8.36 -17.60
C ASP A 97 -13.82 7.95 -19.06
N VAL A 98 -12.71 8.48 -19.60
CA VAL A 98 -12.18 8.03 -20.91
C VAL A 98 -11.78 6.55 -20.86
N LEU A 99 -11.14 6.10 -19.79
CA LEU A 99 -10.74 4.71 -19.61
C LEU A 99 -11.96 3.77 -19.56
N SER A 100 -13.03 4.16 -18.87
CA SER A 100 -14.29 3.41 -18.85
C SER A 100 -14.89 3.28 -20.26
N SER A 101 -14.94 4.39 -21.00
CA SER A 101 -15.40 4.38 -22.41
C SER A 101 -14.50 3.51 -23.31
N ALA A 102 -13.19 3.53 -23.09
CA ALA A 102 -12.25 2.70 -23.82
C ALA A 102 -12.46 1.20 -23.55
N PHE A 103 -12.70 0.84 -22.28
CA PHE A 103 -13.06 -0.52 -21.90
C PHE A 103 -14.38 -0.97 -22.52
N GLN A 104 -15.40 -0.12 -22.57
CA GLN A 104 -16.66 -0.42 -23.27
C GLN A 104 -16.44 -0.63 -24.78
N LEU A 105 -15.51 0.10 -25.42
CA LEU A 105 -15.18 -0.10 -26.83
C LEU A 105 -14.40 -1.39 -27.12
N VAL A 106 -13.41 -1.71 -26.27
CA VAL A 106 -12.58 -2.91 -26.41
C VAL A 106 -13.40 -4.16 -26.08
N GLY A 107 -14.22 -4.07 -25.03
CA GLY A 107 -14.93 -5.19 -24.46
C GLY A 107 -16.38 -5.31 -24.91
N GLY A 108 -17.09 -4.25 -25.30
CA GLY A 108 -18.54 -4.30 -25.52
C GLY A 108 -19.04 -5.35 -26.54
N LYS A 109 -18.22 -5.73 -27.53
CA LYS A 109 -18.55 -6.81 -28.49
C LYS A 109 -18.05 -8.20 -28.09
N ALA A 110 -17.02 -8.28 -27.25
CA ALA A 110 -16.38 -9.55 -26.83
C ALA A 110 -16.72 -9.95 -25.39
N ALA A 111 -17.20 -9.02 -24.56
CA ALA A 111 -17.53 -9.20 -23.15
C ALA A 111 -18.67 -10.20 -22.96
N GLY A 112 -19.68 -10.16 -23.83
CA GLY A 112 -20.77 -11.14 -23.79
C GLY A 112 -20.28 -12.59 -23.89
N ASP A 113 -19.20 -12.83 -24.65
CA ASP A 113 -18.68 -14.17 -24.91
C ASP A 113 -17.52 -14.53 -23.94
N ILE A 114 -16.72 -13.57 -23.47
CA ILE A 114 -15.59 -13.78 -22.54
C ILE A 114 -16.06 -14.04 -21.10
N PHE A 115 -17.20 -13.50 -20.66
CA PHE A 115 -17.68 -13.66 -19.27
C PHE A 115 -18.62 -14.85 -19.07
N GLN A 116 -19.13 -15.46 -20.15
CA GLN A 116 -19.93 -16.69 -20.05
C GLN A 116 -19.06 -17.95 -19.88
N ASP A 117 -17.80 -17.95 -20.36
CA ASP A 117 -16.97 -19.17 -20.42
C ASP A 117 -15.71 -19.18 -19.51
N ASN A 118 -15.39 -18.11 -18.79
CA ASN A 118 -14.13 -18.06 -18.04
C ASN A 118 -14.24 -18.53 -16.59
N ALA A 119 -14.05 -19.84 -16.39
CA ALA A 119 -13.83 -20.47 -15.09
C ALA A 119 -12.74 -19.77 -14.24
N VAL A 120 -11.78 -19.11 -14.88
CA VAL A 120 -10.68 -18.38 -14.21
C VAL A 120 -11.18 -17.17 -13.43
N LEU A 121 -12.11 -16.38 -13.98
CA LEU A 121 -12.61 -15.16 -13.31
C LEU A 121 -13.64 -15.47 -12.23
N SER A 122 -14.31 -16.63 -12.32
CA SER A 122 -15.20 -17.13 -11.27
C SER A 122 -14.43 -17.59 -10.01
N ASN A 123 -13.12 -17.84 -10.13
CA ASN A 123 -12.30 -18.30 -9.02
C ASN A 123 -11.80 -17.11 -8.18
N PRO A 124 -12.23 -16.96 -6.91
CA PRO A 124 -11.86 -15.82 -6.08
C PRO A 124 -10.35 -15.76 -5.80
N VAL A 125 -9.65 -16.90 -5.76
CA VAL A 125 -8.19 -16.93 -5.54
C VAL A 125 -7.46 -16.43 -6.78
N ALA A 126 -7.93 -16.76 -7.97
CA ALA A 126 -7.36 -16.24 -9.21
C ALA A 126 -7.58 -14.71 -9.32
N GLY A 127 -8.79 -14.25 -8.99
CA GLY A 127 -9.11 -12.82 -8.89
C GLY A 127 -8.18 -12.07 -7.93
N LEU A 128 -7.98 -12.60 -6.72
CA LEU A 128 -7.01 -12.05 -5.76
C LEU A 128 -5.62 -11.88 -6.38
N VAL A 129 -5.08 -12.94 -6.99
CA VAL A 129 -3.74 -12.87 -7.56
C VAL A 129 -3.66 -11.89 -8.72
N ILE A 130 -4.67 -11.83 -9.59
CA ILE A 130 -4.74 -10.84 -10.67
C ILE A 130 -4.62 -9.42 -10.07
N GLY A 131 -5.34 -9.13 -8.99
CA GLY A 131 -5.25 -7.84 -8.29
C GLY A 131 -3.84 -7.52 -7.78
N VAL A 132 -3.19 -8.51 -7.15
CA VAL A 132 -1.79 -8.38 -6.69
C VAL A 132 -0.89 -8.05 -7.87
N LEU A 133 -0.91 -8.86 -8.94
CA LEU A 133 -0.03 -8.71 -10.09
C LEU A 133 -0.26 -7.39 -10.83
N VAL A 134 -1.52 -6.99 -11.05
CA VAL A 134 -1.85 -5.70 -11.67
C VAL A 134 -1.25 -4.57 -10.84
N THR A 135 -1.37 -4.62 -9.51
CA THR A 135 -0.81 -3.58 -8.65
C THR A 135 0.71 -3.62 -8.60
N VAL A 136 1.34 -4.79 -8.65
CA VAL A 136 2.80 -4.91 -8.75
C VAL A 136 3.31 -4.34 -10.07
N LEU A 137 2.59 -4.52 -11.18
CA LEU A 137 2.97 -3.97 -12.48
C LEU A 137 2.74 -2.45 -12.54
N VAL A 138 1.58 -2.00 -12.08
CA VAL A 138 1.18 -0.58 -12.09
C VAL A 138 1.87 0.22 -10.98
N GLN A 139 2.34 -0.44 -9.92
CA GLN A 139 2.94 0.14 -8.71
C GLN A 139 2.02 1.11 -7.94
N SER A 140 0.71 1.07 -8.20
CA SER A 140 -0.30 1.90 -7.56
C SER A 140 -1.60 1.12 -7.36
N SER A 141 -2.00 0.92 -6.11
CA SER A 141 -3.27 0.26 -5.81
C SER A 141 -4.47 1.16 -6.06
N SER A 142 -4.35 2.48 -5.87
CA SER A 142 -5.40 3.43 -6.20
C SER A 142 -5.73 3.38 -7.69
N THR A 143 -4.70 3.32 -8.55
CA THR A 143 -4.86 3.14 -9.99
C THR A 143 -5.47 1.78 -10.30
N SER A 144 -4.92 0.71 -9.72
CA SER A 144 -5.40 -0.66 -9.97
C SER A 144 -6.85 -0.84 -9.56
N SER A 145 -7.24 -0.28 -8.42
CA SER A 145 -8.62 -0.31 -7.92
C SER A 145 -9.55 0.53 -8.80
N SER A 146 -9.08 1.69 -9.28
CA SER A 146 -9.87 2.53 -10.21
C SER A 146 -10.08 1.83 -11.56
N ILE A 147 -9.08 1.13 -12.07
CA ILE A 147 -9.21 0.28 -13.27
C ILE A 147 -10.30 -0.77 -13.06
N VAL A 148 -10.28 -1.48 -11.91
CA VAL A 148 -11.30 -2.48 -11.60
C VAL A 148 -12.70 -1.85 -11.50
N VAL A 149 -12.84 -0.69 -10.87
CA VAL A 149 -14.11 0.05 -10.81
C VAL A 149 -14.58 0.45 -12.21
N SER A 150 -13.68 0.95 -13.09
CA SER A 150 -14.01 1.26 -14.49
C SER A 150 -14.40 0.01 -15.29
N MET A 151 -13.79 -1.15 -15.01
CA MET A 151 -14.17 -2.42 -15.64
C MET A 151 -15.56 -2.89 -15.19
N VAL A 152 -15.94 -2.65 -13.93
CA VAL A 152 -17.30 -2.92 -13.42
C VAL A 152 -18.30 -1.95 -14.02
N SER A 153 -17.94 -0.67 -14.10
CA SER A 153 -18.74 0.38 -14.76
C SER A 153 -18.99 0.10 -16.26
N SER A 154 -18.05 -0.57 -16.93
CA SER A 154 -18.18 -0.91 -18.35
C SER A 154 -18.93 -2.22 -18.60
N GLY A 155 -19.41 -2.88 -17.53
CA GLY A 155 -20.07 -4.18 -17.64
C GLY A 155 -19.10 -5.32 -18.01
N LEU A 156 -17.79 -5.08 -17.93
CA LEU A 156 -16.80 -6.14 -18.13
C LEU A 156 -16.68 -7.02 -16.90
N LEU A 157 -16.62 -6.45 -15.70
CA LEU A 157 -16.49 -7.27 -14.49
C LEU A 157 -17.75 -7.20 -13.63
N ASP A 158 -18.27 -8.37 -13.28
CA ASP A 158 -19.28 -8.47 -12.23
C ASP A 158 -18.70 -8.07 -10.87
N VAL A 159 -19.54 -7.48 -10.03
CA VAL A 159 -19.18 -7.07 -8.68
C VAL A 159 -18.58 -8.24 -7.90
N LYS A 160 -19.22 -9.42 -7.94
CA LYS A 160 -18.75 -10.60 -7.21
C LYS A 160 -17.32 -11.02 -7.60
N SER A 161 -16.98 -10.92 -8.89
CA SER A 161 -15.66 -11.27 -9.41
C SER A 161 -14.62 -10.17 -9.16
N ALA A 162 -15.06 -8.91 -9.05
CA ALA A 162 -14.21 -7.75 -8.78
C ALA A 162 -13.78 -7.64 -7.31
N VAL A 163 -14.57 -8.14 -6.35
CA VAL A 163 -14.24 -8.05 -4.91
C VAL A 163 -12.88 -8.68 -4.58
N PRO A 164 -12.56 -9.92 -4.98
CA PRO A 164 -11.23 -10.49 -4.74
C PRO A 164 -10.10 -9.72 -5.43
N ILE A 165 -10.33 -9.19 -6.63
CA ILE A 165 -9.33 -8.39 -7.36
C ILE A 165 -8.98 -7.13 -6.58
N ILE A 166 -9.96 -6.43 -6.01
CA ILE A 166 -9.72 -5.27 -5.13
C ILE A 166 -8.94 -5.66 -3.87
N MET A 167 -9.27 -6.78 -3.22
CA MET A 167 -8.50 -7.27 -2.07
C MET A 167 -7.03 -7.51 -2.44
N GLY A 168 -6.79 -8.06 -3.62
CA GLY A 168 -5.45 -8.30 -4.15
C GLY A 168 -4.70 -7.01 -4.49
N ALA A 169 -5.42 -6.03 -5.04
CA ALA A 169 -4.84 -4.73 -5.34
C ALA A 169 -4.33 -4.03 -4.08
N ASN A 170 -4.99 -4.23 -2.94
CA ASN A 170 -4.54 -3.69 -1.68
C ASN A 170 -3.24 -4.36 -1.18
N ILE A 171 -3.11 -5.70 -1.33
CA ILE A 171 -1.86 -6.41 -1.02
C ILE A 171 -0.68 -5.86 -1.83
N GLY A 172 -0.87 -5.58 -3.12
CA GLY A 172 0.23 -5.15 -4.00
C GLY A 172 0.86 -3.78 -3.66
N THR A 173 0.21 -2.95 -2.83
CA THR A 173 0.72 -1.63 -2.39
C THR A 173 2.10 -1.67 -1.73
N SER A 174 2.41 -2.80 -1.13
CA SER A 174 3.56 -3.02 -0.27
C SER A 174 4.92 -3.07 -0.97
N VAL A 175 4.94 -3.34 -2.28
CA VAL A 175 6.19 -3.47 -3.04
C VAL A 175 7.00 -2.18 -3.00
N THR A 176 6.36 -1.03 -3.21
CA THR A 176 7.05 0.27 -3.22
C THR A 176 7.71 0.58 -1.88
N ASN A 177 7.02 0.33 -0.77
CA ASN A 177 7.55 0.57 0.57
C ASN A 177 8.76 -0.31 0.85
N THR A 178 8.69 -1.57 0.44
CA THR A 178 9.79 -2.53 0.60
C THR A 178 11.02 -2.09 -0.21
N ILE A 179 10.83 -1.60 -1.43
CA ILE A 179 11.91 -1.02 -2.26
C ILE A 179 12.53 0.20 -1.57
N VAL A 180 11.70 1.10 -1.01
CA VAL A 180 12.20 2.28 -0.30
C VAL A 180 12.97 1.91 0.96
N ALA A 181 12.51 0.91 1.73
CA ALA A 181 13.27 0.41 2.88
C ALA A 181 14.65 -0.12 2.47
N MET A 182 14.76 -0.80 1.32
CA MET A 182 16.05 -1.25 0.78
C MET A 182 17.01 -0.10 0.45
N MET A 183 16.52 1.11 0.19
CA MET A 183 17.40 2.27 -0.03
C MET A 183 18.12 2.70 1.26
N GLN A 184 17.61 2.34 2.43
CA GLN A 184 18.27 2.57 3.72
C GLN A 184 19.15 1.39 4.14
N ALA A 185 19.51 0.52 3.20
CA ALA A 185 20.36 -0.63 3.45
C ALA A 185 21.85 -0.28 3.65
N GLY A 186 22.21 0.96 3.94
CA GLY A 186 23.54 1.29 4.47
C GLY A 186 23.60 0.98 5.97
N ASP A 187 22.72 1.66 6.71
CA ASP A 187 22.40 1.46 8.13
C ASP A 187 21.99 0.02 8.47
N ARG A 188 22.57 -0.72 9.44
CA ARG A 188 21.94 -1.96 9.92
C ARG A 188 20.69 -1.67 10.78
N ASN A 189 20.78 -0.68 11.68
CA ASN A 189 19.69 -0.30 12.58
C ASN A 189 18.63 0.51 11.85
N GLU A 190 19.05 1.41 10.95
CA GLU A 190 18.09 2.11 10.09
C GLU A 190 17.34 1.13 9.20
N PHE A 191 18.04 0.19 8.56
CA PHE A 191 17.40 -0.81 7.71
C PHE A 191 16.45 -1.72 8.48
N ARG A 192 16.82 -2.16 9.70
CA ARG A 192 15.94 -2.96 10.57
C ARG A 192 14.59 -2.27 10.79
N ARG A 193 14.64 -1.00 11.24
CA ARG A 193 13.44 -0.22 11.53
C ARG A 193 12.66 0.12 10.26
N ALA A 194 13.35 0.52 9.19
CA ALA A 194 12.73 0.84 7.90
C ALA A 194 12.00 -0.37 7.32
N PHE A 195 12.63 -1.55 7.32
CA PHE A 195 12.05 -2.76 6.77
C PHE A 195 10.85 -3.23 7.59
N ALA A 196 10.89 -3.10 8.92
CA ALA A 196 9.72 -3.33 9.77
C ALA A 196 8.61 -2.30 9.48
N GLY A 197 8.95 -1.02 9.32
CA GLY A 197 8.01 0.04 8.95
C GLY A 197 7.33 -0.19 7.60
N ALA A 198 8.05 -0.76 6.62
CA ALA A 198 7.47 -1.16 5.34
C ALA A 198 6.54 -2.37 5.50
N THR A 199 7.03 -3.43 6.15
CA THR A 199 6.36 -4.74 6.19
C THR A 199 5.19 -4.82 7.17
N VAL A 200 5.08 -3.90 8.14
CA VAL A 200 3.90 -3.84 9.03
C VAL A 200 2.61 -3.63 8.23
N HIS A 201 2.69 -2.88 7.14
CA HIS A 201 1.59 -2.68 6.20
C HIS A 201 1.29 -3.99 5.44
N ASP A 202 2.32 -4.67 4.95
CA ASP A 202 2.21 -5.95 4.23
C ASP A 202 1.50 -7.01 5.09
N PHE A 203 1.97 -7.19 6.33
CA PHE A 203 1.41 -8.17 7.26
C PHE A 203 -0.05 -7.87 7.55
N PHE A 204 -0.44 -6.61 7.72
CA PHE A 204 -1.84 -6.24 7.90
C PHE A 204 -2.70 -6.66 6.69
N ASN A 205 -2.27 -6.35 5.47
CA ASN A 205 -3.05 -6.67 4.26
C ASN A 205 -3.15 -8.19 4.04
N TRP A 206 -2.03 -8.91 4.14
CA TRP A 206 -2.02 -10.37 4.00
C TRP A 206 -2.89 -11.05 5.05
N LEU A 207 -2.74 -10.68 6.33
CA LEU A 207 -3.53 -11.26 7.42
C LEU A 207 -5.02 -10.95 7.28
N SER A 208 -5.37 -9.74 6.82
CA SER A 208 -6.76 -9.37 6.55
C SER A 208 -7.35 -10.19 5.42
N VAL A 209 -6.64 -10.36 4.30
CA VAL A 209 -7.12 -11.21 3.18
C VAL A 209 -7.26 -12.68 3.60
N LEU A 210 -6.31 -13.22 4.37
CA LEU A 210 -6.35 -14.61 4.84
C LEU A 210 -7.61 -14.93 5.66
N ILE A 211 -8.21 -13.93 6.33
CA ILE A 211 -9.46 -14.10 7.08
C ILE A 211 -10.67 -13.70 6.23
N LEU A 212 -10.63 -12.51 5.62
CA LEU A 212 -11.79 -11.90 4.99
C LEU A 212 -12.13 -12.51 3.63
N LEU A 213 -11.14 -13.02 2.86
CA LEU A 213 -11.43 -13.63 1.57
C LEU A 213 -12.18 -14.97 1.72
N PRO A 214 -11.76 -15.93 2.57
CA PRO A 214 -12.54 -17.14 2.82
C PRO A 214 -13.92 -16.83 3.40
N LEU A 215 -14.01 -15.85 4.30
CA LEU A 215 -15.28 -15.41 4.87
C LEU A 215 -16.22 -14.84 3.80
N GLU A 216 -15.70 -14.00 2.90
CA GLU A 216 -16.43 -13.45 1.77
C GLU A 216 -16.86 -14.55 0.80
N ALA A 217 -15.98 -15.49 0.47
CA ALA A 217 -16.31 -16.61 -0.41
C ALA A 217 -17.41 -17.52 0.19
N ALA A 218 -17.42 -17.71 1.52
CA ALA A 218 -18.40 -18.55 2.21
C ALA A 218 -19.75 -17.85 2.45
N THR A 219 -19.73 -16.57 2.80
CA THR A 219 -20.92 -15.85 3.30
C THR A 219 -21.39 -14.71 2.39
N GLY A 220 -20.49 -14.14 1.58
CA GLY A 220 -20.72 -12.90 0.83
C GLY A 220 -20.99 -11.70 1.73
N VAL A 221 -20.36 -11.62 2.91
CA VAL A 221 -20.65 -10.61 3.93
C VAL A 221 -20.43 -9.19 3.42
N LEU A 222 -19.33 -8.93 2.70
CA LEU A 222 -19.04 -7.61 2.13
C LEU A 222 -20.03 -7.30 1.02
N LEU A 223 -20.25 -8.23 0.08
CA LEU A 223 -21.19 -8.05 -1.03
C LEU A 223 -22.61 -7.75 -0.53
N LYS A 224 -23.10 -8.50 0.45
CA LYS A 224 -24.45 -8.33 1.02
C LYS A 224 -24.55 -7.02 1.80
N LEU A 225 -23.55 -6.69 2.61
CA LEU A 225 -23.54 -5.45 3.38
C LEU A 225 -23.57 -4.23 2.45
N THR A 226 -22.74 -4.22 1.41
CA THR A 226 -22.67 -3.09 0.49
C THR A 226 -23.91 -3.01 -0.39
N GLN A 227 -24.50 -4.14 -0.78
CA GLN A 227 -25.79 -4.15 -1.48
C GLN A 227 -26.87 -3.49 -0.62
N LEU A 228 -27.00 -3.88 0.65
CA LEU A 228 -27.99 -3.30 1.57
C LEU A 228 -27.80 -1.79 1.76
N ILE A 229 -26.55 -1.34 1.83
CA ILE A 229 -26.22 0.08 1.93
C ILE A 229 -26.65 0.83 0.66
N ILE A 230 -26.40 0.26 -0.52
CA ILE A 230 -26.77 0.88 -1.79
C ILE A 230 -28.29 0.92 -1.97
N ASP A 231 -28.97 -0.17 -1.68
CA ASP A 231 -30.44 -0.25 -1.74
C ASP A 231 -31.07 0.80 -0.81
N SER A 232 -30.42 1.12 0.32
CA SER A 232 -30.90 2.15 1.26
C SER A 232 -30.75 3.59 0.76
N PHE A 233 -29.87 3.84 -0.22
CA PHE A 233 -29.63 5.19 -0.75
C PHE A 233 -30.71 5.64 -1.75
N ASN A 234 -31.69 4.78 -2.11
CA ASN A 234 -32.72 5.06 -3.13
C ASN A 234 -32.14 5.71 -4.39
N LEU A 235 -30.98 5.23 -4.84
CA LEU A 235 -30.35 5.74 -6.05
C LEU A 235 -31.26 5.41 -7.24
N GLU A 236 -31.91 6.43 -7.81
CA GLU A 236 -32.64 6.29 -9.07
C GLU A 236 -31.68 5.69 -10.09
N SER A 237 -31.95 4.46 -10.52
CA SER A 237 -31.14 3.73 -11.49
C SER A 237 -31.87 3.80 -12.83
N GLY A 238 -31.33 4.54 -13.80
CA GLY A 238 -31.99 4.80 -15.08
C GLY A 238 -31.42 6.01 -15.83
N GLU A 239 -32.05 6.42 -16.93
CA GLU A 239 -31.65 7.61 -17.72
C GLU A 239 -31.70 8.92 -16.90
N ASP A 240 -32.52 8.97 -15.85
CA ASP A 240 -32.70 10.15 -14.97
C ASP A 240 -31.78 10.17 -13.73
N ALA A 241 -30.91 9.16 -13.58
CA ALA A 241 -29.97 9.09 -12.47
C ALA A 241 -29.01 10.30 -12.45
N PRO A 242 -28.81 10.98 -11.29
CA PRO A 242 -27.93 12.14 -11.24
C PRO A 242 -26.47 11.73 -11.49
N ASP A 243 -25.91 12.21 -12.59
CA ASP A 243 -24.49 12.12 -12.92
C ASP A 243 -23.68 13.00 -11.94
N LEU A 244 -23.08 12.43 -10.89
CA LEU A 244 -22.40 13.21 -9.84
C LEU A 244 -21.14 13.93 -10.32
N LEU A 245 -20.07 13.18 -10.65
CA LEU A 245 -18.82 13.76 -11.12
C LEU A 245 -18.79 13.92 -12.64
N LYS A 246 -19.70 13.23 -13.34
CA LYS A 246 -19.73 13.22 -14.79
C LYS A 246 -20.14 14.57 -15.40
N VAL A 247 -20.93 15.37 -14.69
CA VAL A 247 -21.19 16.78 -15.08
C VAL A 247 -19.90 17.60 -15.20
N ILE A 248 -18.88 17.30 -14.38
CA ILE A 248 -17.60 18.00 -14.35
C ILE A 248 -16.64 17.44 -15.42
N THR A 249 -16.67 16.13 -15.68
CA THR A 249 -15.78 15.49 -16.69
C THR A 249 -16.31 15.64 -18.11
N ASP A 250 -17.62 15.66 -18.29
CA ASP A 250 -18.35 15.64 -19.56
C ASP A 250 -17.82 16.64 -20.61
N PRO A 251 -17.56 17.92 -20.27
CA PRO A 251 -17.06 18.87 -21.26
C PRO A 251 -15.77 18.41 -21.95
N LEU A 252 -14.90 17.71 -21.21
CA LEU A 252 -13.66 17.17 -21.73
C LEU A 252 -13.86 15.79 -22.35
N THR A 253 -14.53 14.87 -21.67
CA THR A 253 -14.68 13.48 -22.14
C THR A 253 -15.58 13.35 -23.36
N LYS A 254 -16.72 14.06 -23.41
CA LYS A 254 -17.60 14.08 -24.60
C LYS A 254 -16.97 14.76 -25.82
N SER A 255 -15.95 15.59 -25.61
CA SER A 255 -15.13 16.13 -26.71
C SER A 255 -14.16 15.09 -27.28
N ILE A 256 -13.78 14.09 -26.49
CA ILE A 256 -12.89 13.00 -26.91
C ILE A 256 -13.70 11.89 -27.60
N ILE A 257 -14.68 11.32 -26.89
CA ILE A 257 -15.44 10.15 -27.34
C ILE A 257 -16.88 10.21 -26.82
N GLN A 258 -17.83 9.71 -27.63
CA GLN A 258 -19.22 9.50 -27.22
C GLN A 258 -19.64 8.11 -27.66
N LEU A 259 -20.24 7.36 -26.74
CA LEU A 259 -20.74 6.01 -27.00
C LEU A 259 -22.25 6.03 -27.18
N ASP A 260 -22.73 5.15 -28.05
CA ASP A 260 -24.15 4.98 -28.30
C ASP A 260 -24.76 4.03 -27.26
N LYS A 261 -25.39 4.61 -26.24
CA LYS A 261 -26.04 3.87 -25.15
C LYS A 261 -27.10 2.89 -25.66
N SER A 262 -27.82 3.24 -26.72
CA SER A 262 -28.89 2.39 -27.28
C SER A 262 -28.32 1.08 -27.82
N VAL A 263 -27.19 1.15 -28.52
CA VAL A 263 -26.49 -0.03 -29.06
C VAL A 263 -25.92 -0.89 -27.95
N ILE A 264 -25.39 -0.28 -26.87
CA ILE A 264 -24.90 -1.01 -25.69
C ILE A 264 -26.06 -1.77 -25.02
N GLY A 265 -27.19 -1.10 -24.82
CA GLY A 265 -28.41 -1.72 -24.26
C GLY A 265 -28.92 -2.88 -25.13
N ASP A 266 -29.01 -2.68 -26.44
CA ASP A 266 -29.46 -3.72 -27.38
C ASP A 266 -28.52 -4.94 -27.38
N ILE A 267 -27.21 -4.73 -27.26
CA ILE A 267 -26.23 -5.83 -27.15
C ILE A 267 -26.42 -6.59 -25.84
N ALA A 268 -26.64 -5.89 -24.73
CA ALA A 268 -26.90 -6.51 -23.43
C ALA A 268 -28.21 -7.33 -23.42
N LEU A 269 -29.22 -6.90 -24.17
CA LEU A 269 -30.48 -7.61 -24.37
C LEU A 269 -30.38 -8.78 -25.37
N GLY A 270 -29.21 -9.01 -25.97
CA GLY A 270 -28.97 -10.11 -26.89
C GLY A 270 -29.55 -9.90 -28.30
N VAL A 271 -29.83 -8.67 -28.70
CA VAL A 271 -30.37 -8.36 -30.03
C VAL A 271 -29.27 -8.59 -31.09
N PRO A 272 -29.44 -9.55 -32.02
CA PRO A 272 -28.38 -9.95 -32.95
C PRO A 272 -27.96 -8.84 -33.92
N GLU A 273 -28.88 -7.94 -34.26
CA GLU A 273 -28.65 -6.82 -35.18
C GLU A 273 -27.76 -5.73 -34.58
N ALA A 274 -27.70 -5.62 -33.24
CA ALA A 274 -26.92 -4.60 -32.55
C ALA A 274 -25.42 -4.91 -32.54
N ARG A 275 -25.01 -6.19 -32.63
CA ARG A 275 -23.59 -6.59 -32.68
C ARG A 275 -22.84 -6.00 -33.89
N ASN A 276 -23.56 -5.76 -35.00
CA ASN A 276 -23.00 -5.20 -36.23
C ASN A 276 -22.96 -3.66 -36.24
N LYS A 277 -23.66 -2.98 -35.32
CA LYS A 277 -23.62 -1.51 -35.20
C LYS A 277 -22.31 -1.07 -34.54
N SER A 278 -21.87 0.17 -34.83
CA SER A 278 -20.72 0.77 -34.14
C SER A 278 -21.14 1.27 -32.77
N LEU A 279 -20.30 1.04 -31.76
CA LEU A 279 -20.49 1.56 -30.40
C LEU A 279 -20.20 3.06 -30.32
N ILE A 280 -19.47 3.62 -31.30
CA ILE A 280 -19.12 5.04 -31.35
C ILE A 280 -20.30 5.82 -31.93
N LYS A 281 -20.83 6.78 -31.17
CA LYS A 281 -21.95 7.62 -31.61
C LYS A 281 -21.51 8.67 -32.62
N ARG A 282 -21.61 8.38 -33.91
CA ARG A 282 -21.22 9.32 -34.98
C ARG A 282 -22.24 10.43 -35.26
N TRP A 283 -23.52 10.14 -35.04
CA TRP A 283 -24.63 11.05 -35.33
C TRP A 283 -25.37 11.41 -34.04
N CYS A 284 -25.51 12.71 -33.79
CA CYS A 284 -26.11 13.24 -32.57
C CYS A 284 -27.57 13.64 -32.77
N LYS A 285 -27.97 13.93 -34.00
CA LYS A 285 -29.37 14.10 -34.39
C LYS A 285 -29.72 13.10 -35.48
N VAL A 286 -30.69 12.26 -35.16
CA VAL A 286 -31.25 11.24 -36.05
C VAL A 286 -32.76 11.34 -35.99
N GLU A 287 -33.40 11.35 -37.15
CA GLU A 287 -34.86 11.33 -37.29
C GLU A 287 -35.26 9.94 -37.80
N VAL A 288 -36.10 9.24 -37.03
CA VAL A 288 -36.59 7.91 -37.39
C VAL A 288 -37.96 8.07 -38.02
N ASN A 289 -38.03 7.91 -39.33
CA ASN A 289 -39.30 7.95 -40.06
C ASN A 289 -39.80 6.52 -40.25
N THR A 290 -41.02 6.26 -39.76
CA THR A 290 -41.67 4.96 -39.88
C THR A 290 -42.73 5.05 -40.98
N PHE A 291 -42.63 4.19 -41.99
CA PHE A 291 -43.58 4.16 -43.10
C PHE A 291 -44.25 2.77 -43.19
N CYS A 292 -45.57 2.74 -43.39
CA CYS A 292 -46.33 1.52 -43.70
C CYS A 292 -46.31 1.37 -45.24
N PRO A 293 -45.69 0.33 -45.83
CA PRO A 293 -45.63 0.17 -47.29
C PRO A 293 -47.04 0.06 -47.90
N ALA A 294 -47.24 0.62 -49.10
CA ALA A 294 -48.50 0.49 -49.82
C ALA A 294 -48.76 -0.99 -50.17
N GLY A 295 -49.80 -1.57 -49.55
CA GLY A 295 -50.16 -3.00 -49.66
C GLY A 295 -49.96 -3.81 -48.38
N ALA A 296 -49.37 -3.23 -47.32
CA ALA A 296 -49.37 -3.81 -45.98
C ALA A 296 -50.69 -3.52 -45.25
N VAL A 297 -51.17 -4.50 -44.49
CA VAL A 297 -52.43 -4.44 -43.75
C VAL A 297 -52.18 -3.69 -42.43
N CYS A 298 -52.45 -2.38 -42.43
CA CYS A 298 -52.48 -1.55 -41.22
C CYS A 298 -53.98 -1.36 -40.88
N TRP A 299 -54.54 -2.09 -39.90
CA TRP A 299 -55.95 -1.93 -39.51
C TRP A 299 -56.08 -0.90 -38.38
N GLU A 300 -57.01 0.03 -38.56
CA GLU A 300 -57.53 0.91 -37.51
C GLU A 300 -58.79 0.27 -36.92
N GLU A 301 -58.75 -0.12 -35.64
CA GLU A 301 -59.95 -0.45 -34.89
C GLU A 301 -60.02 0.47 -33.67
N GLY A 302 -60.79 1.55 -33.82
CA GLY A 302 -60.88 2.61 -32.80
C GLY A 302 -59.63 3.48 -32.76
N ASN A 303 -59.08 3.72 -31.56
CA ASN A 303 -58.01 4.69 -31.31
C ASN A 303 -56.61 4.06 -31.22
N GLN A 304 -56.44 2.81 -31.68
CA GLN A 304 -55.16 2.10 -31.70
C GLN A 304 -54.91 1.46 -33.06
N THR A 305 -53.74 1.76 -33.65
CA THR A 305 -53.24 1.16 -34.88
C THR A 305 -52.26 0.04 -34.54
N VAL A 306 -52.49 -1.16 -35.08
CA VAL A 306 -51.53 -2.27 -34.98
C VAL A 306 -50.94 -2.53 -36.35
N THR A 307 -49.63 -2.33 -36.48
CA THR A 307 -48.88 -2.49 -37.73
C THR A 307 -48.17 -3.84 -37.76
N GLN A 308 -48.34 -4.61 -38.86
CA GLN A 308 -47.75 -5.94 -38.99
C GLN A 308 -46.32 -5.93 -39.55
N MET A 309 -45.89 -4.84 -40.20
CA MET A 309 -44.49 -4.56 -40.55
C MET A 309 -44.23 -3.05 -40.61
N ASN A 310 -43.46 -2.53 -39.66
CA ASN A 310 -42.94 -1.17 -39.67
C ASN A 310 -41.61 -1.14 -40.43
N GLN A 311 -41.52 -0.39 -41.54
CA GLN A 311 -40.23 -0.10 -42.15
C GLN A 311 -39.74 1.25 -41.62
N THR A 312 -38.70 1.22 -40.78
CA THR A 312 -38.08 2.40 -40.20
C THR A 312 -36.84 2.79 -40.98
N TRP A 313 -36.75 4.04 -41.44
CA TRP A 313 -35.54 4.60 -42.05
C TRP A 313 -35.02 5.74 -41.19
N THR A 314 -33.71 5.73 -40.92
CA THR A 314 -33.06 6.69 -40.03
C THR A 314 -32.34 7.76 -40.85
N ASN A 315 -32.83 9.00 -40.80
CA ASN A 315 -32.20 10.16 -41.41
C ASN A 315 -31.14 10.75 -40.48
N ASN A 316 -29.89 10.79 -40.93
CA ASN A 316 -28.76 11.33 -40.19
C ASN A 316 -28.64 12.85 -40.43
N LEU A 317 -29.00 13.67 -39.44
CA LEU A 317 -29.08 15.13 -39.58
C LEU A 317 -27.77 15.84 -39.22
N GLU A 318 -27.19 15.52 -38.05
CA GLU A 318 -26.01 16.23 -37.53
C GLU A 318 -25.00 15.27 -36.89
N ARG A 319 -23.72 15.42 -37.27
CA ARG A 319 -22.61 14.65 -36.69
C ARG A 319 -22.25 15.16 -35.30
N CYS A 320 -21.81 14.24 -34.44
CA CYS A 320 -21.33 14.60 -33.11
C CYS A 320 -20.00 15.38 -33.17
N LYS A 321 -19.77 16.24 -32.17
CA LYS A 321 -18.55 17.08 -32.07
C LYS A 321 -17.49 16.43 -31.17
N HIS A 322 -17.04 15.23 -31.52
CA HIS A 322 -15.93 14.56 -30.82
C HIS A 322 -14.84 14.10 -31.81
N ILE A 323 -13.62 13.88 -31.31
CA ILE A 323 -12.41 13.60 -32.14
C ILE A 323 -12.65 12.49 -33.15
N PHE A 324 -13.32 11.41 -32.73
CA PHE A 324 -13.56 10.23 -33.56
C PHE A 324 -14.84 10.28 -34.42
N ALA A 325 -15.61 11.37 -34.42
CA ALA A 325 -16.87 11.44 -35.16
C ALA A 325 -16.68 11.39 -36.69
N ASN A 326 -15.54 11.90 -37.17
CA ASN A 326 -15.19 11.98 -38.59
C ASN A 326 -14.19 10.91 -39.04
N ILE A 327 -13.69 10.10 -38.12
CA ILE A 327 -12.64 9.11 -38.38
C ILE A 327 -13.29 7.73 -38.60
N ASN A 328 -12.93 7.06 -39.70
CA ASN A 328 -13.49 5.74 -40.02
C ASN A 328 -12.63 4.59 -39.48
N TRP A 329 -12.41 4.56 -38.17
CA TRP A 329 -11.69 3.47 -37.50
C TRP A 329 -12.65 2.44 -36.91
N SER A 330 -12.16 1.23 -36.64
CA SER A 330 -12.92 0.21 -35.92
C SER A 330 -13.03 0.56 -34.44
N ASP A 331 -14.15 0.20 -33.82
CA ASP A 331 -14.42 0.43 -32.39
C ASP A 331 -13.28 -0.11 -31.52
N LEU A 332 -12.75 -1.31 -31.85
CA LEU A 332 -11.63 -1.94 -31.15
C LEU A 332 -10.34 -1.12 -31.27
N ALA A 333 -10.01 -0.60 -32.45
CA ALA A 333 -8.78 0.19 -32.65
C ALA A 333 -8.83 1.51 -31.88
N VAL A 334 -9.98 2.20 -31.91
CA VAL A 334 -10.22 3.41 -31.13
C VAL A 334 -10.17 3.09 -29.63
N GLY A 335 -10.81 2.00 -29.21
CA GLY A 335 -10.80 1.52 -27.84
C GLY A 335 -9.39 1.25 -27.32
N LEU A 336 -8.57 0.49 -28.06
CA LEU A 336 -7.18 0.19 -27.66
C LEU A 336 -6.30 1.44 -27.61
N LEU A 337 -6.46 2.37 -28.56
CA LEU A 337 -5.74 3.64 -28.54
C LEU A 337 -6.12 4.49 -27.32
N LEU A 338 -7.43 4.65 -27.07
CA LEU A 338 -7.94 5.40 -25.92
C LEU A 338 -7.53 4.75 -24.59
N LEU A 339 -7.51 3.42 -24.52
CA LEU A 339 -7.06 2.68 -23.35
C LEU A 339 -5.58 2.94 -23.07
N ALA A 340 -4.72 2.88 -24.08
CA ALA A 340 -3.30 3.18 -23.92
C ALA A 340 -3.05 4.65 -23.50
N LEU A 341 -3.72 5.60 -24.16
CA LEU A 341 -3.60 7.03 -23.85
C LEU A 341 -4.13 7.36 -22.46
N SER A 342 -5.30 6.85 -22.09
CA SER A 342 -5.89 7.10 -20.76
C SER A 342 -5.05 6.50 -19.65
N LEU A 343 -4.52 5.28 -19.80
CA LEU A 343 -3.57 4.69 -18.85
C LEU A 343 -2.28 5.51 -18.71
N LEU A 344 -1.73 6.01 -19.82
CA LEU A 344 -0.54 6.87 -19.78
C LEU A 344 -0.82 8.17 -19.03
N VAL A 345 -1.92 8.86 -19.37
CA VAL A 345 -2.34 10.10 -18.69
C VAL A 345 -2.59 9.85 -17.21
N LEU A 346 -3.29 8.77 -16.87
CA LEU A 346 -3.58 8.37 -15.49
C LEU A 346 -2.28 8.14 -14.71
N CYS A 347 -1.37 7.30 -15.23
CA CYS A 347 -0.09 7.01 -14.58
C CYS A 347 0.79 8.26 -14.42
N MET A 348 0.93 9.07 -15.48
CA MET A 348 1.71 10.31 -15.43
C MET A 348 1.11 11.31 -14.44
N CYS A 349 -0.21 11.47 -14.45
CA CYS A 349 -0.92 12.33 -13.51
C CYS A 349 -0.65 11.90 -12.07
N LEU A 350 -0.78 10.60 -11.78
CA LEU A 350 -0.49 10.07 -10.45
C LEU A 350 0.95 10.35 -10.04
N ILE A 351 1.94 10.08 -10.90
CA ILE A 351 3.37 10.36 -10.60
C ILE A 351 3.60 11.84 -10.30
N LEU A 352 2.93 12.75 -11.01
CA LEU A 352 3.03 14.19 -10.75
C LEU A 352 2.35 14.58 -9.43
N ILE A 353 1.17 14.03 -9.15
CA ILE A 353 0.46 14.16 -7.87
C ILE A 353 1.41 13.72 -6.74
N VAL A 354 1.97 12.50 -6.83
CA VAL A 354 2.97 11.96 -5.91
C VAL A 354 4.12 12.93 -5.66
N LYS A 355 4.77 13.42 -6.73
CA LYS A 355 5.93 14.31 -6.63
C LYS A 355 5.56 15.66 -5.99
N LEU A 356 4.40 16.20 -6.37
CA LEU A 356 3.89 17.46 -5.86
C LEU A 356 3.59 17.36 -4.37
N LEU A 357 2.93 16.29 -3.95
CA LEU A 357 2.60 16.01 -2.56
C LEU A 357 3.84 15.70 -1.73
N ASN A 358 4.78 14.91 -2.24
CA ASN A 358 6.07 14.68 -1.55
C ASN A 358 6.84 16.01 -1.36
N SER A 359 6.72 16.95 -2.30
CA SER A 359 7.25 18.30 -2.14
C SER A 359 6.49 19.13 -1.09
N MET A 360 5.21 18.85 -0.84
CA MET A 360 4.40 19.51 0.20
C MET A 360 4.57 18.89 1.59
N LEU A 361 4.81 17.58 1.66
CA LEU A 361 4.99 16.84 2.92
C LEU A 361 6.37 17.09 3.55
N LYS A 362 7.35 17.58 2.78
CA LYS A 362 8.68 17.98 3.30
C LYS A 362 8.62 19.36 3.96
N GLY A 363 9.31 19.52 5.09
CA GLY A 363 9.43 20.80 5.80
C GLY A 363 8.44 20.94 6.97
N GLN A 364 7.77 22.10 7.09
CA GLN A 364 6.92 22.39 8.27
C GLN A 364 5.73 21.44 8.44
N VAL A 365 5.19 20.87 7.36
CA VAL A 365 4.09 19.89 7.44
C VAL A 365 4.56 18.61 8.13
N ALA A 366 5.76 18.09 7.82
CA ALA A 366 6.36 16.97 8.54
C ALA A 366 6.57 17.28 10.04
N VAL A 367 6.91 18.53 10.38
CA VAL A 367 7.08 18.98 11.77
C VAL A 367 5.74 19.06 12.51
N VAL A 368 4.68 19.55 11.85
CA VAL A 368 3.32 19.56 12.40
C VAL A 368 2.81 18.13 12.58
N ILE A 369 3.04 17.26 11.59
CA ILE A 369 2.74 15.83 11.67
C ILE A 369 3.49 15.22 12.88
N LYS A 370 4.79 15.50 13.05
CA LYS A 370 5.57 15.05 14.23
C LYS A 370 4.95 15.56 15.53
N LYS A 371 4.58 16.84 15.61
CA LYS A 371 4.01 17.44 16.81
C LYS A 371 2.66 16.81 17.14
N VAL A 372 1.77 16.66 16.17
CA VAL A 372 0.43 16.09 16.36
C VAL A 372 0.50 14.59 16.68
N LEU A 373 1.42 13.85 16.05
CA LEU A 373 1.53 12.38 16.20
C LEU A 373 2.30 11.93 17.43
N ASN A 374 3.29 12.71 17.87
CA ASN A 374 4.03 12.44 19.11
C ASN A 374 3.43 13.20 20.31
N THR A 375 2.26 13.84 20.16
CA THR A 375 1.51 14.33 21.32
C THR A 375 0.80 13.15 21.95
N ASP A 376 1.39 12.65 23.03
CA ASP A 376 0.73 11.66 23.87
C ASP A 376 -0.32 12.32 24.74
N PHE A 377 -1.56 11.85 24.63
CA PHE A 377 -2.61 12.24 25.56
C PHE A 377 -2.34 11.58 26.92
N PRO A 378 -2.41 12.35 28.02
CA PRO A 378 -2.22 11.80 29.35
C PRO A 378 -3.32 10.77 29.67
N PHE A 379 -3.02 9.88 30.62
CA PHE A 379 -3.98 8.93 31.14
C PHE A 379 -5.28 9.65 31.58
N PRO A 380 -6.49 9.15 31.21
CA PRO A 380 -6.82 7.83 30.67
C PRO A 380 -6.93 7.74 29.12
N PHE A 381 -6.63 8.80 28.38
CA PHE A 381 -6.94 8.89 26.94
C PHE A 381 -5.81 8.45 26.00
N GLY A 382 -4.77 7.79 26.50
CA GLY A 382 -3.62 7.34 25.70
C GLY A 382 -4.01 6.45 24.50
N TRP A 383 -5.08 5.67 24.61
CA TRP A 383 -5.60 4.84 23.51
C TRP A 383 -6.14 5.64 22.32
N VAL A 384 -6.58 6.88 22.54
CA VAL A 384 -7.16 7.76 21.51
C VAL A 384 -6.09 8.22 20.51
N THR A 385 -4.83 8.34 20.96
CA THR A 385 -3.70 8.77 20.12
C THR A 385 -3.59 7.95 18.83
N GLY A 386 -3.78 6.64 18.95
CA GLY A 386 -3.70 5.69 17.84
C GLY A 386 -4.85 5.81 16.85
N TYR A 387 -6.08 6.06 17.33
CA TYR A 387 -7.23 6.30 16.46
C TYR A 387 -7.14 7.67 15.75
N ILE A 388 -6.61 8.69 16.43
CA ILE A 388 -6.29 9.97 15.77
C ILE A 388 -5.25 9.75 14.67
N ALA A 389 -4.23 8.94 14.91
CA ALA A 389 -3.25 8.58 13.88
C ALA A 389 -3.89 7.84 12.69
N ILE A 390 -4.89 6.97 12.90
CA ILE A 390 -5.67 6.36 11.81
C ILE A 390 -6.40 7.44 11.01
N VAL A 391 -7.12 8.35 11.67
CA VAL A 391 -7.85 9.44 10.98
C VAL A 391 -6.89 10.35 10.21
N VAL A 392 -5.74 10.70 10.81
CA VAL A 392 -4.69 11.48 10.15
C VAL A 392 -4.16 10.72 8.93
N GLY A 393 -3.84 9.43 9.06
CA GLY A 393 -3.39 8.61 7.94
C GLY A 393 -4.40 8.56 6.79
N ALA A 394 -5.69 8.43 7.13
CA ALA A 394 -6.79 8.43 6.16
C ALA A 394 -6.95 9.77 5.47
N GLY A 395 -6.99 10.87 6.23
CA GLY A 395 -7.10 12.23 5.69
C GLY A 395 -5.89 12.62 4.83
N MET A 396 -4.68 12.30 5.30
CA MET A 396 -3.46 12.55 4.53
C MET A 396 -3.45 11.74 3.24
N THR A 397 -3.87 10.48 3.28
CA THR A 397 -3.91 9.65 2.07
C THR A 397 -5.03 10.06 1.13
N PHE A 398 -6.16 10.56 1.63
CA PHE A 398 -7.20 11.17 0.80
C PHE A 398 -6.69 12.41 0.06
N ILE A 399 -5.97 13.30 0.75
CA ILE A 399 -5.33 14.47 0.14
C ILE A 399 -4.26 14.02 -0.86
N VAL A 400 -3.48 13.01 -0.49
CA VAL A 400 -2.35 12.52 -1.28
C VAL A 400 -2.79 11.64 -2.46
N GLN A 401 -3.99 11.07 -2.40
CA GLN A 401 -4.56 10.08 -3.33
C GLN A 401 -3.72 8.82 -3.55
N SER A 402 -2.69 8.59 -2.74
CA SER A 402 -1.77 7.45 -2.89
C SER A 402 -1.28 6.97 -1.53
N SER A 403 -1.70 5.76 -1.12
CA SER A 403 -1.15 5.14 0.09
C SER A 403 0.31 4.81 -0.09
N SER A 404 0.72 4.24 -1.23
CA SER A 404 2.10 3.83 -1.48
C SER A 404 3.08 4.99 -1.26
N VAL A 405 2.75 6.20 -1.70
CA VAL A 405 3.57 7.41 -1.45
C VAL A 405 3.61 7.77 0.01
N PHE A 406 2.45 7.81 0.66
CA PHE A 406 2.36 8.19 2.07
C PHE A 406 3.13 7.20 2.96
N THR A 407 2.91 5.90 2.77
CA THR A 407 3.59 4.83 3.50
C THR A 407 5.08 4.75 3.15
N SER A 408 5.46 5.02 1.89
CA SER A 408 6.87 5.11 1.48
C SER A 408 7.56 6.36 2.03
N ALA A 409 6.83 7.44 2.33
CA ALA A 409 7.39 8.61 3.01
C ALA A 409 7.59 8.36 4.51
N ILE A 410 6.68 7.59 5.13
CA ILE A 410 6.80 7.17 6.54
C ILE A 410 7.96 6.19 6.73
N THR A 411 8.17 5.26 5.79
CA THR A 411 9.18 4.20 5.89
C THR A 411 10.59 4.73 6.25
N PRO A 412 11.14 5.75 5.55
CA PRO A 412 12.40 6.38 5.92
C PRO A 412 12.44 7.04 7.29
N LEU A 413 11.31 7.62 7.72
CA LEU A 413 11.17 8.26 9.02
C LEU A 413 11.20 7.22 10.15
N VAL A 414 10.64 6.03 9.91
CA VAL A 414 10.77 4.90 10.83
C VAL A 414 12.22 4.38 10.83
N GLY A 415 12.85 4.28 9.65
CA GLY A 415 14.25 3.90 9.51
C GLY A 415 15.19 4.77 10.33
N ILE A 416 15.10 6.09 10.16
CA ILE A 416 15.94 7.05 10.90
C ILE A 416 15.53 7.13 12.39
N GLY A 417 14.39 6.56 12.78
CA GLY A 417 13.89 6.61 14.17
C GLY A 417 13.26 7.95 14.54
N VAL A 418 12.65 8.63 13.58
CA VAL A 418 11.81 9.84 13.80
C VAL A 418 10.43 9.44 14.34
N ILE A 419 9.93 8.29 13.89
CA ILE A 419 8.59 7.75 14.21
C ILE A 419 8.79 6.29 14.63
N SER A 420 8.24 5.88 15.77
CA SER A 420 8.30 4.48 16.18
C SER A 420 7.38 3.60 15.31
N LEU A 421 7.68 2.30 15.24
CA LEU A 421 6.86 1.34 14.50
C LEU A 421 5.40 1.33 14.98
N GLU A 422 5.19 1.50 16.28
CA GLU A 422 3.88 1.51 16.95
C GLU A 422 3.05 2.74 16.57
N ARG A 423 3.69 3.84 16.19
CA ARG A 423 3.03 5.05 15.68
C ARG A 423 2.83 4.99 14.17
N ALA A 424 3.78 4.39 13.45
CA ALA A 424 3.68 4.17 12.01
C ALA A 424 2.52 3.22 11.67
N TYR A 425 2.30 2.17 12.47
CA TYR A 425 1.24 1.19 12.21
C TYR A 425 -0.16 1.82 12.07
N PRO A 426 -0.74 2.54 13.05
CA PRO A 426 -2.05 3.16 12.88
C PRO A 426 -2.09 4.17 11.72
N LEU A 427 -0.99 4.87 11.40
CA LEU A 427 -0.95 5.75 10.22
C LEU A 427 -1.09 4.96 8.91
N THR A 428 -0.42 3.81 8.81
CA THR A 428 -0.54 2.92 7.65
C THR A 428 -1.96 2.34 7.53
N LEU A 429 -2.60 1.97 8.65
CA LEU A 429 -4.00 1.54 8.65
C LEU A 429 -4.94 2.63 8.14
N GLY A 430 -4.74 3.86 8.64
CA GLY A 430 -5.45 5.03 8.13
C GLY A 430 -5.25 5.21 6.64
N SER A 431 -4.03 5.05 6.15
CA SER A 431 -3.70 5.17 4.73
C SER A 431 -4.53 4.24 3.84
N ASN A 432 -4.77 3.01 4.30
CA ASN A 432 -5.59 2.04 3.58
C ASN A 432 -7.07 2.42 3.52
N ILE A 433 -7.58 3.10 4.55
CA ILE A 433 -8.90 3.73 4.47
C ILE A 433 -8.85 4.85 3.41
N GLY A 434 -7.86 5.72 3.46
CA GLY A 434 -7.77 6.87 2.56
C GLY A 434 -7.70 6.52 1.07
N THR A 435 -7.06 5.40 0.69
CA THR A 435 -7.02 4.95 -0.72
C THR A 435 -8.35 4.50 -1.28
N THR A 436 -9.26 4.05 -0.42
CA THR A 436 -10.59 3.62 -0.86
C THR A 436 -11.39 4.79 -1.41
N THR A 437 -11.09 6.02 -0.97
CA THR A 437 -11.69 7.23 -1.53
C THR A 437 -11.40 7.41 -3.01
N THR A 438 -10.23 6.97 -3.50
CA THR A 438 -9.94 6.99 -4.94
C THR A 438 -10.89 6.08 -5.72
N SER A 439 -11.19 4.89 -5.19
CA SER A 439 -12.18 3.98 -5.77
C SER A 439 -13.60 4.57 -5.72
N ILE A 440 -13.95 5.28 -4.64
CA ILE A 440 -15.24 5.96 -4.52
C ILE A 440 -15.34 7.09 -5.54
N LEU A 441 -14.30 7.90 -5.73
CA LEU A 441 -14.27 8.94 -6.76
C LEU A 441 -14.36 8.34 -8.17
N ALA A 442 -13.69 7.22 -8.42
CA ALA A 442 -13.80 6.49 -9.68
C ALA A 442 -15.24 5.98 -9.92
N ALA A 443 -15.89 5.48 -8.87
CA ALA A 443 -17.27 5.04 -8.94
C ALA A 443 -18.23 6.21 -9.21
N MET A 444 -18.04 7.35 -8.55
CA MET A 444 -18.85 8.57 -8.75
C MET A 444 -18.67 9.21 -10.14
N ALA A 445 -17.59 8.87 -10.85
CA ALA A 445 -17.36 9.24 -12.25
C ALA A 445 -17.99 8.27 -13.25
N SER A 446 -18.56 7.14 -12.78
CA SER A 446 -19.25 6.16 -13.62
C SER A 446 -20.61 6.69 -14.10
N PRO A 447 -21.10 6.28 -15.29
CA PRO A 447 -22.45 6.62 -15.74
C PRO A 447 -23.53 6.17 -14.76
N GLY A 448 -24.59 6.97 -14.58
CA GLY A 448 -25.71 6.70 -13.67
C GLY A 448 -26.28 5.26 -13.72
N GLU A 449 -26.44 4.69 -14.93
CA GLU A 449 -26.92 3.30 -15.13
C GLU A 449 -26.05 2.23 -14.43
N THR A 450 -24.75 2.48 -14.30
CA THR A 450 -23.76 1.54 -13.72
C THR A 450 -23.19 2.00 -12.39
N LEU A 451 -23.63 3.17 -11.91
CA LEU A 451 -23.15 3.81 -10.69
C LEU A 451 -23.34 2.92 -9.46
N SER A 452 -24.48 2.22 -9.37
CA SER A 452 -24.78 1.29 -8.27
C SER A 452 -23.70 0.19 -8.14
N ASN A 453 -23.39 -0.51 -9.24
CA ASN A 453 -22.40 -1.59 -9.26
C ASN A 453 -20.98 -1.07 -9.00
N SER A 454 -20.61 0.05 -9.61
CA SER A 454 -19.30 0.69 -9.40
C SER A 454 -19.11 1.14 -7.95
N LEU A 455 -20.13 1.75 -7.36
CA LEU A 455 -20.11 2.21 -5.97
C LEU A 455 -20.08 1.02 -5.01
N GLN A 456 -20.76 -0.08 -5.33
CA GLN A 456 -20.73 -1.29 -4.53
C GLN A 456 -19.32 -1.81 -4.36
N ILE A 457 -18.55 -1.85 -5.44
CA ILE A 457 -17.15 -2.28 -5.41
C ILE A 457 -16.27 -1.31 -4.64
N ALA A 458 -16.47 -0.01 -4.81
CA ALA A 458 -15.75 0.98 -4.01
C ALA A 458 -16.05 0.84 -2.52
N LEU A 459 -17.31 0.57 -2.15
CA LEU A 459 -17.70 0.31 -0.76
C LEU A 459 -17.16 -1.04 -0.25
N CYS A 460 -17.10 -2.08 -1.09
CA CYS A 460 -16.48 -3.36 -0.72
C CYS A 460 -15.00 -3.13 -0.38
N HIS A 461 -14.30 -2.29 -1.14
CA HIS A 461 -12.92 -1.88 -0.83
C HIS A 461 -12.83 -1.17 0.53
N PHE A 462 -13.73 -0.22 0.79
CA PHE A 462 -13.79 0.52 2.04
C PHE A 462 -14.02 -0.42 3.24
N PHE A 463 -15.07 -1.24 3.20
CA PHE A 463 -15.42 -2.15 4.29
C PHE A 463 -14.39 -3.26 4.50
N PHE A 464 -13.74 -3.76 3.45
CA PHE A 464 -12.62 -4.68 3.58
C PHE A 464 -11.52 -4.11 4.51
N ASN A 465 -11.15 -2.85 4.30
CA ASN A 465 -10.14 -2.18 5.12
C ASN A 465 -10.63 -1.90 6.54
N ILE A 466 -11.88 -1.44 6.70
CA ILE A 466 -12.47 -1.20 8.02
C ILE A 466 -12.55 -2.50 8.84
N PHE A 467 -13.01 -3.60 8.24
CA PHE A 467 -13.08 -4.89 8.92
C PHE A 467 -11.70 -5.42 9.29
N GLY A 468 -10.70 -5.27 8.40
CA GLY A 468 -9.31 -5.58 8.73
C GLY A 468 -8.83 -4.81 9.96
N ILE A 469 -9.10 -3.51 10.03
CA ILE A 469 -8.73 -2.68 11.18
C ILE A 469 -9.44 -3.14 12.45
N ILE A 470 -10.75 -3.40 12.39
CA ILE A 470 -11.53 -3.90 13.53
C ILE A 470 -10.98 -5.23 14.06
N ILE A 471 -10.49 -6.11 13.19
CA ILE A 471 -9.89 -7.38 13.59
C ILE A 471 -8.52 -7.16 14.25
N TRP A 472 -7.63 -6.38 13.62
CA TRP A 472 -6.20 -6.39 13.98
C TRP A 472 -5.72 -5.23 14.89
N TYR A 473 -6.55 -4.22 15.14
CA TYR A 473 -6.10 -2.99 15.83
C TYR A 473 -6.64 -2.79 17.27
N PRO A 474 -7.95 -2.93 17.55
CA PRO A 474 -8.55 -2.55 18.83
C PRO A 474 -7.95 -3.28 20.02
N LEU A 475 -7.71 -4.60 19.88
CA LEU A 475 -7.19 -5.45 20.96
C LEU A 475 -5.66 -5.51 20.90
N PRO A 476 -4.92 -5.07 21.96
CA PRO A 476 -3.46 -5.01 21.93
C PRO A 476 -2.76 -6.32 21.59
N PHE A 477 -3.32 -7.46 22.04
CA PHE A 477 -2.74 -8.77 21.76
C PHE A 477 -2.91 -9.22 20.30
N MET A 478 -3.92 -8.68 19.59
CA MET A 478 -4.19 -8.93 18.17
C MET A 478 -3.35 -8.06 17.24
N ARG A 479 -2.51 -7.15 17.75
CA ARG A 479 -1.56 -6.35 16.94
C ARG A 479 -0.37 -7.18 16.46
N LEU A 480 -0.67 -8.36 15.90
CA LEU A 480 0.25 -9.31 15.31
C LEU A 480 1.10 -8.72 14.18
N PRO A 481 0.58 -7.83 13.30
CA PRO A 481 1.41 -7.22 12.25
C PRO A 481 2.68 -6.54 12.78
N ILE A 482 2.60 -5.85 13.93
CA ILE A 482 3.77 -5.19 14.54
C ILE A 482 4.83 -6.22 14.93
N ARG A 483 4.42 -7.31 15.57
CA ARG A 483 5.34 -8.37 16.04
C ARG A 483 6.02 -9.08 14.87
N LEU A 484 5.26 -9.40 13.82
CA LEU A 484 5.79 -10.03 12.61
C LEU A 484 6.77 -9.10 11.89
N ALA A 485 6.42 -7.81 11.76
CA ALA A 485 7.29 -6.79 11.17
C ALA A 485 8.60 -6.63 11.94
N ARG A 486 8.55 -6.58 13.28
CA ARG A 486 9.74 -6.49 14.14
C ARG A 486 10.67 -7.69 13.94
N GLY A 487 10.10 -8.90 13.96
CA GLY A 487 10.86 -10.14 13.71
C GLY A 487 11.48 -10.19 12.31
N LEU A 488 10.73 -9.76 11.30
CA LEU A 488 11.23 -9.71 9.92
C LEU A 488 12.35 -8.68 9.75
N GLY A 489 12.21 -7.50 10.36
CA GLY A 489 13.23 -6.46 10.40
C GLY A 489 14.53 -6.92 11.06
N ASN A 490 14.46 -7.62 12.20
CA ASN A 490 15.64 -8.18 12.87
C ASN A 490 16.39 -9.16 11.94
N ARG A 491 15.65 -10.00 11.21
CA ARG A 491 16.23 -10.98 10.27
C ARG A 491 16.87 -10.32 9.05
N THR A 492 16.24 -9.30 8.46
CA THR A 492 16.82 -8.57 7.31
C THR A 492 18.02 -7.71 7.69
N ALA A 493 18.04 -7.17 8.92
CA ALA A 493 19.22 -6.50 9.46
C ALA A 493 20.43 -7.44 9.52
N LYS A 494 20.21 -8.69 9.97
CA LYS A 494 21.23 -9.73 10.01
C LYS A 494 21.64 -10.21 8.60
N TYR A 495 20.67 -10.50 7.74
CA TYR A 495 20.85 -11.04 6.39
C TYR A 495 20.22 -10.15 5.32
N ARG A 496 20.98 -9.19 4.78
CA ARG A 496 20.43 -8.14 3.90
C ARG A 496 19.81 -8.67 2.60
N TRP A 497 20.39 -9.73 2.03
CA TRP A 497 19.89 -10.39 0.81
C TRP A 497 18.48 -10.96 0.98
N PHE A 498 18.07 -11.26 2.21
CA PHE A 498 16.75 -11.79 2.52
C PHE A 498 15.63 -10.83 2.11
N ALA A 499 15.86 -9.52 2.15
CA ALA A 499 14.88 -8.51 1.74
C ALA A 499 14.52 -8.61 0.24
N VAL A 500 15.52 -8.84 -0.62
CA VAL A 500 15.30 -9.00 -2.07
C VAL A 500 14.53 -10.29 -2.35
N ILE A 501 14.89 -11.38 -1.67
CA ILE A 501 14.17 -12.65 -1.82
C ILE A 501 12.75 -12.55 -1.30
N TYR A 502 12.53 -11.89 -0.15
CA TYR A 502 11.19 -11.64 0.37
C TYR A 502 10.32 -10.94 -0.68
N LEU A 503 10.83 -9.89 -1.32
CA LEU A 503 10.09 -9.15 -2.35
C LEU A 503 9.73 -10.05 -3.54
N ILE A 504 10.70 -10.77 -4.11
CA ILE A 504 10.47 -11.66 -5.25
C ILE A 504 9.53 -12.80 -4.87
N LEU A 505 9.70 -13.38 -3.69
CA LEU A 505 8.91 -14.50 -3.23
C LEU A 505 7.45 -14.09 -2.98
N CYS A 506 7.23 -13.06 -2.17
CA CYS A 506 5.89 -12.66 -1.73
C CYS A 506 5.06 -11.97 -2.81
N PHE A 507 5.68 -11.23 -3.72
CA PHE A 507 4.95 -10.42 -4.71
C PHE A 507 5.02 -10.95 -6.15
N LEU A 508 5.86 -11.95 -6.43
CA LEU A 508 5.95 -12.56 -7.76
C LEU A 508 5.77 -14.09 -7.70
N VAL A 509 6.67 -14.81 -7.02
CA VAL A 509 6.68 -16.29 -7.08
C VAL A 509 5.45 -16.91 -6.41
N VAL A 510 5.11 -16.50 -5.19
CA VAL A 510 3.95 -17.04 -4.46
C VAL A 510 2.65 -16.71 -5.20
N PRO A 511 2.37 -15.44 -5.60
CA PRO A 511 1.19 -15.14 -6.40
C PRO A 511 1.12 -15.97 -7.68
N LEU A 512 2.18 -16.01 -8.50
CA LEU A 512 2.18 -16.77 -9.75
C LEU A 512 1.97 -18.28 -9.54
N THR A 513 2.55 -18.85 -8.48
CA THR A 513 2.36 -20.26 -8.13
C THR A 513 0.91 -20.52 -7.73
N VAL A 514 0.34 -19.67 -6.88
CA VAL A 514 -1.06 -19.75 -6.46
C VAL A 514 -1.99 -19.58 -7.66
N PHE A 515 -1.68 -18.67 -8.59
CA PHE A 515 -2.42 -18.49 -9.83
C PHE A 515 -2.38 -19.76 -10.70
N GLY A 516 -1.19 -20.31 -10.95
CA GLY A 516 -1.04 -21.56 -11.71
C GLY A 516 -1.82 -22.73 -11.10
N LEU A 517 -1.77 -22.89 -9.78
CA LEU A 517 -2.56 -23.89 -9.06
C LEU A 517 -4.07 -23.60 -9.13
N SER A 518 -4.48 -22.33 -9.10
CA SER A 518 -5.89 -21.92 -9.17
C SER A 518 -6.51 -22.18 -10.55
N VAL A 519 -5.72 -22.05 -11.62
CA VAL A 519 -6.12 -22.33 -13.00
C VAL A 519 -6.22 -23.84 -13.25
N ALA A 520 -5.38 -24.65 -12.60
CA ALA A 520 -5.45 -26.12 -12.65
C ALA A 520 -6.72 -26.70 -11.98
N GLY A 521 -7.53 -25.86 -11.33
CA GLY A 521 -8.83 -26.20 -10.77
C GLY A 521 -8.82 -26.30 -9.24
N TRP A 522 -9.99 -26.08 -8.64
CA TRP A 522 -10.17 -26.02 -7.19
C TRP A 522 -9.67 -27.27 -6.45
N LYS A 523 -9.85 -28.47 -7.04
CA LYS A 523 -9.38 -29.74 -6.46
C LYS A 523 -7.86 -29.77 -6.29
N VAL A 524 -7.12 -29.28 -7.29
CA VAL A 524 -5.64 -29.22 -7.25
C VAL A 524 -5.19 -28.16 -6.26
N LEU A 525 -5.82 -27.00 -6.28
CA LEU A 525 -5.53 -25.91 -5.34
C LEU A 525 -5.70 -26.35 -3.88
N VAL A 526 -6.79 -27.04 -3.54
CA VAL A 526 -7.02 -27.58 -2.20
C VAL A 526 -6.06 -28.74 -1.91
N GLY A 527 -5.88 -29.65 -2.85
CA GLY A 527 -5.03 -30.84 -2.68
C GLY A 527 -3.56 -30.51 -2.43
N VAL A 528 -3.03 -29.45 -3.05
CA VAL A 528 -1.65 -28.98 -2.83
C VAL A 528 -1.58 -27.93 -1.71
N GLY A 529 -2.54 -27.01 -1.68
CA GLY A 529 -2.54 -25.88 -0.74
C GLY A 529 -2.79 -26.29 0.71
N VAL A 530 -3.74 -27.19 0.97
CA VAL A 530 -4.08 -27.61 2.35
C VAL A 530 -2.90 -28.28 3.06
N PRO A 531 -2.16 -29.24 2.44
CA PRO A 531 -0.96 -29.81 3.07
C PRO A 531 0.12 -28.76 3.38
N ILE A 532 0.35 -27.80 2.48
CA ILE A 532 1.34 -26.73 2.69
C ILE A 532 0.92 -25.84 3.87
N VAL A 533 -0.33 -25.40 3.90
CA VAL A 533 -0.86 -24.56 4.99
C VAL A 533 -0.85 -25.34 6.31
N ALA A 534 -1.25 -26.61 6.31
CA ALA A 534 -1.20 -27.46 7.50
C ALA A 534 0.23 -27.62 8.02
N LEU A 535 1.21 -27.83 7.14
CA LEU A 535 2.62 -27.89 7.51
C LEU A 535 3.10 -26.57 8.14
N ILE A 536 2.76 -25.43 7.54
CA ILE A 536 3.11 -24.10 8.08
C ILE A 536 2.48 -23.91 9.47
N ILE A 537 1.21 -24.25 9.64
CA ILE A 537 0.52 -24.17 10.94
C ILE A 537 1.23 -25.06 11.97
N VAL A 538 1.57 -26.30 11.61
CA VAL A 538 2.30 -27.22 12.50
C VAL A 538 3.66 -26.63 12.91
N VAL A 539 4.43 -26.11 11.95
CA VAL A 539 5.72 -25.46 12.22
C VAL A 539 5.56 -24.26 13.15
N VAL A 540 4.56 -23.40 12.90
CA VAL A 540 4.27 -22.24 13.75
C VAL A 540 3.86 -22.68 15.16
N VAL A 541 2.98 -23.68 15.29
CA VAL A 541 2.54 -24.21 16.59
C VAL A 541 3.73 -24.81 17.35
N ILE A 542 4.59 -25.56 16.68
CA ILE A 542 5.82 -26.10 17.28
C ILE A 542 6.72 -24.96 17.76
N ASN A 543 7.01 -23.97 16.91
CA ASN A 543 7.85 -22.82 17.27
C ASN A 543 7.29 -22.02 18.47
N VAL A 544 5.98 -21.77 18.47
CA VAL A 544 5.31 -21.08 19.58
C VAL A 544 5.39 -21.93 20.86
N THR A 545 5.22 -23.24 20.75
CA THR A 545 5.31 -24.17 21.88
C THR A 545 6.74 -24.30 22.40
N GLN A 546 7.75 -24.32 21.53
CA GLN A 546 9.17 -24.26 21.89
C GLN A 546 9.47 -23.01 22.72
N SER A 547 8.97 -21.84 22.28
CA SER A 547 9.23 -20.55 22.93
C SER A 547 8.43 -20.30 24.21
N ARG A 548 7.23 -20.89 24.36
CA ARG A 548 6.37 -20.64 25.54
C ARG A 548 6.41 -21.76 26.56
N ARG A 549 6.44 -23.02 26.11
CA ARG A 549 6.34 -24.22 26.97
C ARG A 549 7.09 -25.41 26.35
N PRO A 550 8.42 -25.39 26.28
CA PRO A 550 9.22 -26.43 25.63
C PRO A 550 9.05 -27.83 26.26
N HIS A 551 8.62 -27.90 27.52
CA HIS A 551 8.36 -29.16 28.22
C HIS A 551 7.21 -29.98 27.64
N PHE A 552 6.22 -29.34 26.98
CA PHE A 552 5.10 -30.02 26.32
C PHE A 552 5.51 -30.73 25.02
N LEU A 553 6.68 -30.40 24.47
CA LEU A 553 7.18 -31.02 23.25
C LEU A 553 8.05 -32.24 23.56
N PRO A 554 7.94 -33.33 22.77
CA PRO A 554 8.89 -34.43 22.77
C PRO A 554 10.32 -33.91 22.59
N ARG A 555 11.32 -34.59 23.17
CA ARG A 555 12.73 -34.13 23.16
C ARG A 555 13.23 -33.76 21.76
N PHE A 556 12.79 -34.46 20.72
CA PHE A 556 13.20 -34.22 19.33
C PHE A 556 12.56 -32.99 18.66
N LEU A 557 11.43 -32.45 19.17
CA LEU A 557 10.79 -31.24 18.65
C LEU A 557 11.09 -30.01 19.49
N ARG A 558 11.96 -30.10 20.51
CA ARG A 558 12.34 -28.95 21.32
C ARG A 558 13.29 -28.00 20.57
N ASN A 559 14.02 -28.54 19.61
CA ASN A 559 14.92 -27.81 18.72
C ASN A 559 14.78 -28.37 17.30
N TRP A 560 15.11 -27.56 16.29
CA TRP A 560 15.14 -28.01 14.90
C TRP A 560 16.46 -28.67 14.49
N ASP A 561 17.32 -29.03 15.45
CA ASP A 561 18.68 -29.52 15.19
C ASP A 561 18.69 -30.88 14.45
N PHE A 562 17.57 -31.61 14.47
CA PHE A 562 17.39 -32.84 13.70
C PHE A 562 17.30 -32.60 12.18
N LEU A 563 16.95 -31.39 11.75
CA LEU A 563 16.89 -31.03 10.32
C LEU A 563 18.29 -30.68 9.78
N PRO A 564 18.56 -30.92 8.49
CA PRO A 564 19.73 -30.38 7.82
C PRO A 564 19.90 -28.88 8.04
N GLN A 565 21.14 -28.43 8.24
CA GLN A 565 21.46 -27.01 8.53
C GLN A 565 20.79 -25.98 7.61
N PRO A 566 20.67 -26.17 6.27
CA PRO A 566 20.01 -25.20 5.39
C PRO A 566 18.51 -25.02 5.64
N LEU A 567 17.86 -25.94 6.35
CA LEU A 567 16.42 -25.90 6.63
C LEU A 567 16.08 -25.23 7.98
N HIS A 568 17.04 -25.11 8.89
CA HIS A 568 16.83 -24.44 10.19
C HIS A 568 17.71 -23.20 10.41
N SER A 569 18.75 -22.97 9.60
CA SER A 569 19.68 -21.84 9.72
C SER A 569 19.91 -21.14 8.39
N MET A 570 19.99 -19.81 8.43
CA MET A 570 20.25 -18.96 7.27
C MET A 570 21.75 -18.75 7.00
N LYS A 571 22.65 -19.17 7.92
CA LYS A 571 24.11 -19.02 7.78
C LYS A 571 24.69 -19.68 6.50
N PRO A 572 24.28 -20.91 6.10
CA PRO A 572 24.80 -21.55 4.89
C PRO A 572 24.43 -20.78 3.62
N TRP A 573 23.21 -20.24 3.57
CA TRP A 573 22.71 -19.42 2.46
C TRP A 573 23.44 -18.08 2.39
N ASP A 574 23.68 -17.45 3.53
CA ASP A 574 24.44 -16.20 3.61
C ASP A 574 25.86 -16.36 3.06
N ALA A 575 26.55 -17.45 3.43
CA ALA A 575 27.86 -17.78 2.89
C ALA A 575 27.85 -18.03 1.37
N ALA A 576 26.78 -18.64 0.83
CA ALA A 576 26.63 -18.87 -0.59
C ALA A 576 26.39 -17.55 -1.36
N VAL A 577 25.51 -16.69 -0.84
CA VAL A 577 25.23 -15.38 -1.43
C VAL A 577 26.47 -14.48 -1.37
N ALA A 578 27.17 -14.44 -0.24
CA ALA A 578 28.40 -13.67 -0.09
C ALA A 578 29.48 -14.10 -1.10
N LYS A 579 29.64 -15.40 -1.34
CA LYS A 579 30.56 -15.90 -2.39
C LYS A 579 30.14 -15.47 -3.78
N SER A 580 28.83 -15.48 -4.07
CA SER A 580 28.28 -15.04 -5.37
C SER A 580 28.44 -13.54 -5.60
N THR A 581 28.25 -12.70 -4.58
CA THR A 581 28.42 -11.25 -4.69
C THR A 581 29.88 -10.83 -4.77
N LEU A 582 30.79 -11.52 -4.06
CA LEU A 582 32.25 -11.37 -4.20
C LEU A 582 32.76 -11.75 -5.60
N PHE A 583 32.16 -12.78 -6.22
CA PHE A 583 32.46 -13.14 -7.60
C PHE A 583 32.08 -11.99 -8.55
N CYS A 584 30.90 -11.39 -8.39
CA CYS A 584 30.49 -10.20 -9.14
C CYS A 584 31.40 -8.98 -8.90
N GLY A 585 31.84 -8.75 -7.66
CA GLY A 585 32.77 -7.68 -7.31
C GLY A 585 34.12 -7.80 -8.02
N ARG A 586 34.62 -9.04 -8.24
CA ARG A 586 35.87 -9.29 -8.98
C ARG A 586 35.80 -8.93 -10.47
N TYR A 587 34.63 -9.02 -11.10
CA TYR A 587 34.45 -8.66 -12.51
C TYR A 587 33.97 -7.21 -12.73
N CYS A 588 33.32 -6.60 -11.73
CA CYS A 588 32.98 -5.17 -11.76
C CYS A 588 34.19 -4.26 -11.44
N CYS A 589 35.29 -4.80 -10.90
CA CYS A 589 36.49 -4.05 -10.53
C CYS A 589 37.44 -3.74 -11.71
N GLY A 590 36.96 -3.82 -12.96
CA GLY A 590 37.71 -3.36 -14.13
C GLY A 590 37.75 -1.84 -14.31
N CYS A 591 36.86 -1.09 -13.64
CA CYS A 591 36.69 0.35 -13.90
C CYS A 591 36.91 1.28 -12.69
N CYS A 592 37.20 0.79 -11.48
CA CYS A 592 37.40 1.63 -10.30
C CYS A 592 38.86 1.58 -9.82
N LYS A 593 39.68 2.55 -10.23
CA LYS A 593 40.95 2.90 -9.58
C LYS A 593 40.67 3.51 -8.19
N CYS A 594 40.43 2.70 -7.17
CA CYS A 594 40.44 3.17 -5.78
C CYS A 594 40.89 2.04 -4.84
N SER A 595 42.19 1.98 -4.54
CA SER A 595 42.78 1.05 -3.57
C SER A 595 42.38 1.33 -2.10
N SER A 596 41.63 2.41 -1.84
CA SER A 596 41.22 2.83 -0.49
C SER A 596 39.89 2.19 -0.01
N CYS A 597 39.00 1.77 -0.93
CA CYS A 597 37.74 1.14 -0.56
C CYS A 597 37.90 -0.31 -0.09
N CYS A 598 38.86 -1.06 -0.66
CA CYS A 598 39.03 -2.48 -0.35
C CYS A 598 39.72 -2.77 0.99
N ARG A 599 40.41 -1.78 1.59
CA ARG A 599 41.17 -2.01 2.84
C ARG A 599 40.30 -1.94 4.11
N LYS A 600 39.12 -1.32 4.03
CA LYS A 600 38.18 -1.28 5.18
C LYS A 600 37.43 -2.59 5.37
N ASP A 601 37.12 -3.30 4.29
CA ASP A 601 36.44 -4.60 4.36
C ASP A 601 37.34 -5.71 4.92
N GLU A 602 38.67 -5.66 4.71
CA GLU A 602 39.59 -6.67 5.25
C GLU A 602 39.75 -6.59 6.78
N GLU A 603 39.77 -5.39 7.36
CA GLU A 603 39.83 -5.20 8.82
C GLU A 603 38.51 -5.59 9.51
N GLU A 604 37.34 -5.31 8.91
CA GLU A 604 36.04 -5.75 9.45
C GLU A 604 35.85 -7.27 9.37
N VAL A 605 36.38 -7.93 8.33
CA VAL A 605 36.32 -9.39 8.17
C VAL A 605 37.23 -10.13 9.16
N GLU A 606 38.40 -9.58 9.50
CA GLU A 606 39.26 -10.16 10.55
C GLU A 606 38.69 -9.99 11.96
N VAL A 607 38.06 -8.86 12.26
CA VAL A 607 37.37 -8.63 13.54
C VAL A 607 36.16 -9.57 13.70
N SER A 608 35.40 -9.77 12.61
CA SER A 608 34.29 -10.75 12.55
C SER A 608 34.76 -12.20 12.77
N ARG A 609 35.94 -12.58 12.24
CA ARG A 609 36.54 -13.91 12.47
C ARG A 609 36.97 -14.16 13.92
N ARG A 610 37.43 -13.13 14.64
CA ARG A 610 37.78 -13.25 16.07
C ARG A 610 36.54 -13.33 16.97
N SER A 611 35.48 -12.59 16.66
CA SER A 611 34.19 -12.68 17.36
C SER A 611 33.48 -14.03 17.12
N SER A 612 33.56 -14.57 15.91
CA SER A 612 32.96 -15.86 15.52
C SER A 612 33.50 -17.08 16.31
N LYS A 613 34.75 -17.03 16.79
CA LYS A 613 35.32 -18.11 17.63
C LYS A 613 34.83 -18.09 19.10
N SER A 614 34.13 -17.04 19.53
CA SER A 614 33.68 -16.87 20.92
C SER A 614 32.17 -17.13 21.11
N LEU A 615 31.40 -17.34 20.05
CA LEU A 615 29.94 -17.54 20.10
C LEU A 615 29.53 -18.66 19.12
N GLU A 616 29.84 -19.91 19.47
CA GLU A 616 29.22 -21.07 18.82
C GLU A 616 27.80 -21.32 19.36
N GLY A 617 26.92 -20.35 19.13
CA GLY A 617 25.47 -20.52 19.20
C GLY A 617 24.93 -20.71 17.78
N HIS A 618 24.42 -21.90 17.46
CA HIS A 618 23.71 -22.11 16.20
C HIS A 618 22.37 -21.35 16.22
N ASP A 619 22.06 -20.63 15.13
CA ASP A 619 20.83 -19.85 14.98
C ASP A 619 19.61 -20.79 14.93
N ASN A 620 19.15 -21.23 16.10
CA ASN A 620 17.94 -22.02 16.23
C ASN A 620 16.75 -21.06 16.42
N PRO A 621 15.72 -21.11 15.57
CA PRO A 621 14.53 -20.27 15.73
C PRO A 621 13.88 -20.40 17.11
N ALA A 622 13.99 -21.59 17.74
CA ALA A 622 13.50 -21.88 19.08
C ALA A 622 14.23 -21.10 20.18
N LEU A 623 15.55 -20.89 20.02
CA LEU A 623 16.42 -20.26 21.01
C LEU A 623 16.55 -18.74 20.80
N SER A 624 16.34 -18.25 19.57
CA SER A 624 16.43 -16.80 19.27
C SER A 624 15.39 -15.93 19.98
N THR A 625 14.29 -16.51 20.48
CA THR A 625 13.28 -15.76 21.26
C THR A 625 13.57 -15.69 22.76
N ASP A 626 14.54 -16.44 23.27
CA ASP A 626 14.89 -16.42 24.70
C ASP A 626 15.89 -15.31 25.04
N GLU A 627 16.64 -14.79 24.07
CA GLU A 627 17.47 -13.59 24.26
C GLU A 627 16.59 -12.34 24.46
N ASP A 628 15.53 -12.16 23.65
CA ASP A 628 14.57 -11.05 23.78
C ASP A 628 13.68 -11.14 25.06
N LYS A 629 13.57 -12.31 25.70
CA LYS A 629 12.69 -12.52 26.88
C LYS A 629 13.39 -12.40 28.23
N LYS A 630 14.72 -12.42 28.26
CA LYS A 630 15.47 -12.24 29.51
C LYS A 630 15.45 -10.80 30.00
N GLU A 631 15.19 -9.82 29.13
CA GLU A 631 15.08 -8.40 29.51
C GLU A 631 13.70 -7.99 30.06
N GLU A 632 12.61 -8.70 29.73
CA GLU A 632 11.26 -8.35 30.21
C GLU A 632 10.88 -9.00 31.58
N ARG A 633 11.79 -9.71 32.26
CA ARG A 633 11.50 -10.41 33.53
C ARG A 633 12.32 -9.94 34.73
N THR A 634 12.89 -8.75 34.66
CA THR A 634 13.45 -8.04 35.82
C THR A 634 13.02 -6.59 35.77
N ASP A 635 11.72 -6.36 35.98
CA ASP A 635 11.17 -5.20 36.69
C ASP A 635 9.65 -5.42 36.82
N PHE A 636 9.17 -5.33 38.08
CA PHE A 636 7.87 -5.75 38.65
C PHE A 636 7.75 -7.18 39.20
#